data_AF-A0A969KD57-F1
#
_entry.id   AF-A0A969KD57-F1
#
_cell.length_a   1.000
_cell.length_b   1.000
_cell.length_c   1.000
_cell.angle_alpha   90.00
_cell.angle_beta   90.00
_cell.angle_gamma   90.00
#
_symmetry.space_group_name_H-M   'P 1'
#
loop_
_entity.id
_entity.type
_entity.pdbx_description
1 polymer ?
#
loop_
_entity_poly.entity_id
_entity_poly.type
_entity_poly.pdbx_seq_one_letter_code
_entity_poly.pdbx_strand_id
1 'polypeptide(L)'
;MAYRSAEICRYCIPRITINSADSTNGLQETVILSDGSTPVNIDGQNVATLDLRAGTNSFGSDAVTGLFNFPPFPIATPCSNTFCTNLNVFPPIGAPTSILQNFAKAPRSASADIIIGSLKFSNGLVDNFAFISNQYDPNTTGITGGDIVLGKLDNGAPGEISLNTSGDFSLVVDSRGDIDIFGQVTPGTAGLEIGEILLRSAGDISIGNNVGFLKTVEDRRVGDVAIYAAGDVRLNNIVDAAGNISIEANALIGGEGNQIKASTTGIKDAGKIFVQANRVEFSGVNNVGVFSGLSSIASAGSTGRAGVIEVKTDFLSLKDGAQIRTSTLGAGDAGVVKITANEAIAIDGGKVINTPSGQEPVPSGIVSEVAQGSTGNGQLIEITSKNLLVTNGGIISSATAGVGNAGEIKASVTETASFLGNPGAPLFPSGVFTQVIAGSDGRGGNLVFKAADLSLTDGAEFRSSTASVGKAGDITVNITKNLAIAGNGSGLFANAASGSTGTGGNIVTTSQNLAVTAGGRISSDTAGAGNAGRVEIGVEQLAQFDGRSPQSNAPSGVFVSSLAGSGGAGGNLRVKAADLTITNGARLEALTASAQNAGNIKIDVSNDVSVSGEGSGVFANTAIASSGNGGNIDIDPIFIRLSDGGRFSVSAEGSGVAGNIRVVGDFLILDNGFIDASSQAGSGGNLSFDIGQYIQLQNGSNITTNAGLSSGGGNGGNMNIRVPFVIATPNQDNNITANAFDGNGGNIEITADALLGITFNDANISVRNDITVSSKLGVDGEFILNTPDVDPSSGLAKLITNTNDPSNKVVEACSSDVVNSYTVTGRGGLAADPGSTVRGNNLVSDLRDFSESSSEMTINFPAEAATAPQQIQQATNFVVGEKGIELVASRTVEHHETIASNCR
;
A
#
# COMPACT_ATOMS: atom_id res chain seq x y z
N MET A 1 -55.19 -9.08 -11.05
CA MET A 1 -56.13 -8.63 -12.11
C MET A 1 -55.33 -7.88 -13.17
N ALA A 2 -55.25 -8.38 -14.41
CA ALA A 2 -54.35 -7.82 -15.42
C ALA A 2 -54.94 -6.60 -16.16
N TYR A 3 -54.18 -5.51 -16.31
CA TYR A 3 -54.60 -4.33 -17.07
C TYR A 3 -54.19 -4.45 -18.54
N ARG A 4 -55.08 -5.00 -19.37
CA ARG A 4 -54.85 -5.15 -20.81
C ARG A 4 -55.44 -3.96 -21.57
N SER A 5 -54.58 -3.07 -22.08
CA SER A 5 -54.99 -1.87 -22.80
C SER A 5 -54.03 -1.55 -23.96
N ALA A 6 -54.45 -1.86 -25.18
CA ALA A 6 -53.70 -1.59 -26.39
C ALA A 6 -54.29 -0.38 -27.14
N GLU A 7 -53.90 0.84 -26.76
CA GLU A 7 -53.79 2.06 -27.59
C GLU A 7 -53.54 3.32 -26.70
N ILE A 8 -53.21 4.45 -27.35
CA ILE A 8 -52.93 5.81 -26.80
C ILE A 8 -51.49 6.03 -26.27
N CYS A 9 -51.01 7.26 -26.44
CA CYS A 9 -49.60 7.69 -26.31
C CYS A 9 -49.13 7.81 -24.85
N ARG A 10 -47.84 7.51 -24.63
CA ARG A 10 -47.00 7.86 -23.47
C ARG A 10 -47.72 7.64 -22.12
N TYR A 11 -47.75 6.39 -21.67
CA TYR A 11 -48.43 6.00 -20.43
C TYR A 11 -47.92 6.82 -19.25
N CYS A 12 -48.75 7.73 -18.73
CA CYS A 12 -48.53 8.38 -17.44
C CYS A 12 -49.66 7.98 -16.49
N ILE A 13 -49.36 7.11 -15.53
CA ILE A 13 -50.34 6.60 -14.56
C ILE A 13 -50.02 7.23 -13.20
N PRO A 14 -50.74 8.27 -12.75
CA PRO A 14 -50.36 9.04 -11.56
C PRO A 14 -50.45 8.22 -10.28
N ARG A 15 -51.34 7.21 -10.24
CA ARG A 15 -51.47 6.26 -9.14
C ARG A 15 -52.10 4.94 -9.60
N ILE A 16 -51.52 3.83 -9.16
CA ILE A 16 -52.07 2.47 -9.23
C ILE A 16 -52.37 1.98 -7.81
N THR A 17 -53.52 1.34 -7.58
CA THR A 17 -53.82 0.65 -6.31
C THR A 17 -54.43 -0.73 -6.54
N ILE A 18 -53.79 -1.77 -6.01
CA ILE A 18 -54.11 -3.19 -6.21
C ILE A 18 -54.67 -3.78 -4.92
N ASN A 19 -55.86 -4.36 -4.97
CA ASN A 19 -56.61 -4.79 -3.78
C ASN A 19 -56.65 -6.31 -3.54
N SER A 20 -56.37 -7.15 -4.54
CA SER A 20 -56.37 -8.61 -4.41
C SER A 20 -55.72 -9.32 -5.61
N ALA A 21 -55.48 -10.62 -5.45
CA ALA A 21 -55.40 -11.57 -6.57
C ALA A 21 -56.74 -11.63 -7.35
N ASP A 22 -56.74 -12.28 -8.52
CA ASP A 22 -57.95 -12.51 -9.32
C ASP A 22 -58.06 -14.00 -9.69
N SER A 23 -58.59 -14.81 -8.77
CA SER A 23 -58.70 -16.27 -8.89
C SER A 23 -59.64 -16.77 -10.00
N THR A 24 -60.22 -15.87 -10.80
CA THR A 24 -61.06 -16.20 -11.95
C THR A 24 -60.43 -15.78 -13.29
N ASN A 25 -59.71 -14.64 -13.33
CA ASN A 25 -59.19 -14.05 -14.56
C ASN A 25 -57.69 -13.70 -14.51
N GLY A 26 -56.99 -14.13 -13.46
CA GLY A 26 -55.57 -13.95 -13.28
C GLY A 26 -54.74 -14.61 -14.39
N LEU A 27 -53.71 -13.91 -14.86
CA LEU A 27 -52.72 -14.48 -15.76
C LEU A 27 -51.89 -15.53 -15.04
N GLN A 28 -51.75 -16.70 -15.66
CA GLN A 28 -50.77 -17.73 -15.30
C GLN A 28 -49.91 -18.02 -16.53
N GLU A 29 -48.68 -17.50 -16.54
CA GLU A 29 -47.72 -17.71 -17.63
C GLU A 29 -46.27 -17.52 -17.16
N THR A 30 -45.31 -18.05 -17.92
CA THR A 30 -43.88 -17.78 -17.75
C THR A 30 -43.42 -16.85 -18.88
N VAL A 31 -42.97 -15.65 -18.53
CA VAL A 31 -42.36 -14.69 -19.47
C VAL A 31 -40.85 -14.91 -19.49
N ILE A 32 -40.23 -14.81 -20.68
CA ILE A 32 -38.77 -14.72 -20.80
C ILE A 32 -38.39 -13.26 -20.98
N LEU A 33 -37.39 -12.77 -20.25
CA LEU A 33 -36.90 -11.39 -20.31
C LEU A 33 -36.07 -11.10 -21.56
N SER A 34 -35.69 -9.83 -21.75
CA SER A 34 -34.88 -9.34 -22.88
C SER A 34 -33.49 -10.00 -23.07
N ASP A 35 -32.99 -10.79 -22.11
CA ASP A 35 -31.82 -11.67 -22.30
C ASP A 35 -32.12 -12.96 -23.09
N GLY A 36 -33.40 -13.32 -23.29
CA GLY A 36 -33.81 -14.56 -23.95
C GLY A 36 -33.61 -15.83 -23.12
N SER A 37 -33.37 -15.72 -21.81
CA SER A 37 -32.98 -16.86 -20.94
C SER A 37 -33.59 -16.85 -19.53
N THR A 38 -33.88 -15.69 -18.94
CA THR A 38 -34.40 -15.54 -17.57
C THR A 38 -35.92 -15.73 -17.54
N PRO A 39 -36.45 -16.78 -16.88
CA PRO A 39 -37.89 -17.00 -16.78
C PRO A 39 -38.49 -16.28 -15.56
N VAL A 40 -39.59 -15.57 -15.79
CA VAL A 40 -40.37 -14.86 -14.78
C VAL A 40 -41.78 -15.44 -14.75
N ASN A 41 -42.12 -16.09 -13.63
CA ASN A 41 -43.43 -16.72 -13.46
C ASN A 41 -44.45 -15.71 -12.94
N ILE A 42 -45.58 -15.60 -13.63
CA ILE A 42 -46.69 -14.73 -13.30
C ILE A 42 -47.85 -15.61 -12.84
N ASP A 43 -48.37 -15.40 -11.63
CA ASP A 43 -49.56 -16.11 -11.11
C ASP A 43 -50.57 -15.14 -10.47
N GLY A 44 -51.20 -14.32 -11.32
CA GLY A 44 -52.22 -13.37 -10.88
C GLY A 44 -53.54 -13.99 -10.40
N GLN A 45 -53.64 -15.33 -10.32
CA GLN A 45 -54.79 -16.04 -9.77
C GLN A 45 -54.65 -16.24 -8.26
N ASN A 46 -53.47 -16.69 -7.83
CA ASN A 46 -53.16 -16.88 -6.42
C ASN A 46 -52.50 -15.63 -5.79
N VAL A 47 -51.69 -14.89 -6.56
CA VAL A 47 -50.94 -13.72 -6.12
C VAL A 47 -51.62 -12.40 -6.52
N ALA A 48 -51.49 -11.39 -5.67
CA ALA A 48 -51.83 -10.01 -6.05
C ALA A 48 -50.79 -9.47 -7.05
N THR A 49 -51.12 -9.53 -8.34
CA THR A 49 -50.19 -9.19 -9.43
C THR A 49 -50.59 -7.93 -10.22
N LEU A 50 -49.60 -7.07 -10.46
CA LEU A 50 -49.55 -6.12 -11.56
C LEU A 50 -48.75 -6.71 -12.74
N ASP A 51 -49.30 -6.54 -13.95
CA ASP A 51 -48.62 -6.86 -15.21
C ASP A 51 -48.89 -5.69 -16.16
N LEU A 52 -47.82 -5.01 -16.59
CA LEU A 52 -47.86 -3.87 -17.51
C LEU A 52 -46.85 -4.10 -18.63
N ARG A 53 -47.36 -4.21 -19.88
CA ARG A 53 -46.53 -4.41 -21.08
C ARG A 53 -46.82 -3.34 -22.13
N ALA A 54 -45.79 -2.63 -22.58
CA ALA A 54 -45.86 -1.71 -23.71
C ALA A 54 -45.16 -2.29 -24.95
N GLY A 55 -45.64 -1.89 -26.14
CA GLY A 55 -44.95 -2.19 -27.41
C GLY A 55 -44.87 -3.67 -27.79
N THR A 56 -45.97 -4.42 -27.69
CA THR A 56 -46.08 -5.80 -28.22
C THR A 56 -47.25 -5.96 -29.20
N ASN A 57 -47.14 -6.89 -30.15
CA ASN A 57 -48.23 -7.32 -31.04
C ASN A 57 -48.90 -8.64 -30.58
N SER A 58 -48.32 -9.36 -29.62
CA SER A 58 -48.56 -10.78 -29.38
C SER A 58 -49.76 -11.07 -28.46
N PHE A 59 -50.94 -10.58 -28.82
CA PHE A 59 -52.16 -10.76 -28.04
C PHE A 59 -52.91 -12.04 -28.44
N GLY A 60 -53.05 -12.97 -27.48
CA GLY A 60 -54.01 -14.08 -27.59
C GLY A 60 -55.46 -13.57 -27.63
N SER A 61 -56.38 -14.36 -28.19
CA SER A 61 -57.77 -13.96 -28.49
C SER A 61 -58.61 -13.53 -27.28
N ASP A 62 -58.22 -13.93 -26.08
CA ASP A 62 -59.13 -14.01 -24.93
C ASP A 62 -59.01 -12.76 -24.06
N ALA A 63 -59.54 -11.64 -24.58
CA ALA A 63 -59.58 -10.35 -23.89
C ALA A 63 -60.65 -10.33 -22.78
N VAL A 64 -60.22 -10.41 -21.51
CA VAL A 64 -61.12 -10.24 -20.36
C VAL A 64 -61.40 -8.77 -20.10
N THR A 65 -62.67 -8.39 -20.10
CA THR A 65 -63.14 -7.02 -19.82
C THR A 65 -63.44 -6.81 -18.34
N GLY A 66 -62.62 -6.01 -17.66
CA GLY A 66 -62.98 -5.43 -16.37
C GLY A 66 -64.01 -4.30 -16.53
N LEU A 67 -64.92 -4.15 -15.56
CA LEU A 67 -65.97 -3.11 -15.58
C LEU A 67 -65.42 -1.73 -15.18
N PHE A 68 -64.69 -1.09 -16.09
CA PHE A 68 -64.18 0.28 -15.91
C PHE A 68 -65.21 1.31 -16.39
N ASN A 69 -65.79 2.07 -15.46
CA ASN A 69 -66.80 3.09 -15.75
C ASN A 69 -66.16 4.41 -16.23
N PHE A 70 -65.57 4.39 -17.43
CA PHE A 70 -65.08 5.61 -18.09
C PHE A 70 -66.28 6.45 -18.61
N PRO A 71 -66.37 7.76 -18.30
CA PRO A 71 -67.22 8.65 -19.06
C PRO A 71 -66.70 8.75 -20.51
N PRO A 72 -67.58 8.82 -21.53
CA PRO A 72 -67.15 8.80 -22.93
C PRO A 72 -66.35 10.05 -23.30
N PHE A 73 -65.10 9.86 -23.72
CA PHE A 73 -64.24 10.94 -24.20
C PHE A 73 -64.68 11.44 -25.59
N PRO A 74 -64.76 12.77 -25.82
CA PRO A 74 -64.90 13.32 -27.16
C PRO A 74 -63.66 13.06 -28.01
N ILE A 75 -63.86 12.62 -29.25
CA ILE A 75 -62.77 12.44 -30.23
C ILE A 75 -62.36 13.82 -30.77
N ALA A 76 -61.04 14.04 -30.89
CA ALA A 76 -60.33 15.13 -31.58
C ALA A 76 -59.85 16.36 -30.76
N THR A 77 -58.77 16.17 -30.00
CA THR A 77 -57.67 17.16 -29.85
C THR A 77 -56.31 16.44 -29.78
N PRO A 78 -55.20 17.07 -30.21
CA PRO A 78 -53.85 16.60 -29.87
C PRO A 78 -53.62 16.67 -28.36
N CYS A 79 -52.74 15.83 -27.82
CA CYS A 79 -52.48 15.75 -26.38
C CYS A 79 -51.93 17.08 -25.82
N SER A 80 -52.74 17.78 -25.03
CA SER A 80 -52.29 18.83 -24.12
C SER A 80 -52.14 18.27 -22.70
N ASN A 81 -51.16 18.79 -21.96
CA ASN A 81 -50.60 18.19 -20.74
C ASN A 81 -51.54 18.28 -19.51
N THR A 82 -52.76 17.71 -19.53
CA THR A 82 -53.72 17.93 -18.42
C THR A 82 -54.78 16.83 -18.18
N PHE A 83 -54.61 15.59 -18.65
CA PHE A 83 -55.56 14.49 -18.34
C PHE A 83 -54.88 13.16 -18.01
N CYS A 84 -54.51 13.01 -16.73
CA CYS A 84 -54.06 11.76 -16.12
C CYS A 84 -55.11 11.30 -15.09
N THR A 85 -55.43 10.00 -15.01
CA THR A 85 -56.50 9.48 -14.13
C THR A 85 -55.98 8.46 -13.13
N ASN A 86 -56.54 8.45 -11.91
CA ASN A 86 -56.14 7.52 -10.85
C ASN A 86 -56.74 6.12 -11.11
N LEU A 87 -55.90 5.08 -11.16
CA LEU A 87 -56.30 3.71 -11.42
C LEU A 87 -56.48 2.92 -10.12
N ASN A 88 -57.73 2.77 -9.68
CA ASN A 88 -58.11 1.89 -8.57
C ASN A 88 -58.64 0.56 -9.13
N VAL A 89 -58.02 -0.56 -8.79
CA VAL A 89 -58.35 -1.89 -9.34
C VAL A 89 -59.15 -2.71 -8.33
N PHE A 90 -60.37 -3.12 -8.68
CA PHE A 90 -61.26 -3.93 -7.85
C PHE A 90 -61.72 -5.18 -8.61
N PRO A 91 -61.89 -6.35 -7.94
CA PRO A 91 -62.44 -7.54 -8.58
C PRO A 91 -63.91 -7.31 -9.01
N PRO A 92 -64.39 -7.98 -10.07
CA PRO A 92 -65.77 -7.80 -10.54
C PRO A 92 -66.77 -8.40 -9.54
N ILE A 93 -67.53 -7.54 -8.85
CA ILE A 93 -68.69 -8.00 -8.06
C ILE A 93 -69.76 -8.47 -9.07
N GLY A 94 -70.13 -9.75 -8.97
CA GLY A 94 -70.69 -10.51 -10.09
C GLY A 94 -72.00 -9.97 -10.67
N ALA A 95 -71.97 -9.64 -11.96
CA ALA A 95 -73.14 -9.48 -12.82
C ALA A 95 -72.83 -9.96 -14.24
N PRO A 96 -73.54 -10.96 -14.79
CA PRO A 96 -73.33 -11.40 -16.17
C PRO A 96 -74.14 -10.55 -17.14
N THR A 97 -73.51 -9.92 -18.13
CA THR A 97 -74.12 -9.68 -19.46
C THR A 97 -73.08 -9.25 -20.49
N SER A 98 -73.31 -9.63 -21.74
CA SER A 98 -72.45 -9.34 -22.89
C SER A 98 -72.68 -7.93 -23.44
N ILE A 99 -71.64 -7.11 -23.52
CA ILE A 99 -71.57 -5.96 -24.43
C ILE A 99 -70.22 -6.00 -25.17
N LEU A 100 -70.25 -6.51 -26.40
CA LEU A 100 -69.13 -6.39 -27.34
C LEU A 100 -69.14 -4.97 -27.94
N GLN A 101 -68.33 -4.06 -27.41
CA GLN A 101 -67.94 -2.86 -28.14
C GLN A 101 -66.67 -3.15 -28.93
N ASN A 102 -66.80 -3.14 -30.27
CA ASN A 102 -65.64 -3.14 -31.16
C ASN A 102 -64.93 -1.79 -31.04
N PHE A 103 -63.83 -1.74 -30.28
CA PHE A 103 -62.88 -0.64 -30.40
C PHE A 103 -62.31 -0.63 -31.82
N ALA A 104 -62.57 0.45 -32.55
CA ALA A 104 -62.06 0.63 -33.90
C ALA A 104 -60.57 0.97 -33.82
N LYS A 105 -59.73 -0.04 -34.04
CA LYS A 105 -58.26 -0.03 -34.17
C LYS A 105 -57.70 1.37 -34.45
N ALA A 106 -57.25 2.04 -33.40
CA ALA A 106 -56.75 3.41 -33.47
C ALA A 106 -55.29 3.45 -34.01
N PRO A 107 -54.66 4.63 -34.12
CA PRO A 107 -53.28 4.72 -34.57
C PRO A 107 -52.32 3.94 -33.65
N ARG A 108 -51.35 3.25 -34.25
CA ARG A 108 -50.24 2.60 -33.53
C ARG A 108 -49.53 3.60 -32.63
N SER A 109 -49.19 3.19 -31.40
CA SER A 109 -48.53 4.04 -30.41
C SER A 109 -47.24 4.66 -30.94
N ALA A 110 -47.09 5.97 -30.75
CA ALA A 110 -45.89 6.69 -31.16
C ALA A 110 -44.67 6.37 -30.27
N SER A 111 -44.88 6.12 -28.98
CA SER A 111 -43.82 5.84 -27.99
C SER A 111 -44.12 4.58 -27.15
N ALA A 112 -43.05 3.93 -26.67
CA ALA A 112 -43.04 2.79 -25.73
C ALA A 112 -42.79 3.19 -24.26
N ASP A 113 -42.67 4.49 -23.94
CA ASP A 113 -42.39 4.97 -22.57
C ASP A 113 -43.49 4.53 -21.57
N ILE A 114 -43.08 4.11 -20.38
CA ILE A 114 -43.95 3.81 -19.23
C ILE A 114 -43.59 4.76 -18.08
N ILE A 115 -44.53 5.58 -17.62
CA ILE A 115 -44.37 6.50 -16.48
C ILE A 115 -45.44 6.15 -15.43
N ILE A 116 -45.00 5.82 -14.21
CA ILE A 116 -45.89 5.49 -13.08
C ILE A 116 -45.58 6.44 -11.92
N GLY A 117 -46.54 7.28 -11.55
CA GLY A 117 -46.39 8.27 -10.49
C GLY A 117 -46.42 7.68 -9.08
N SER A 118 -47.19 6.62 -8.84
CA SER A 118 -47.23 5.90 -7.55
C SER A 118 -47.81 4.51 -7.74
N LEU A 119 -47.22 3.51 -7.07
CA LEU A 119 -47.69 2.13 -7.06
C LEU A 119 -47.97 1.71 -5.62
N LYS A 120 -49.17 1.19 -5.34
CA LYS A 120 -49.54 0.67 -4.02
C LYS A 120 -50.30 -0.66 -4.12
N PHE A 121 -49.98 -1.57 -3.21
CA PHE A 121 -50.79 -2.73 -2.85
C PHE A 121 -51.54 -2.45 -1.55
N SER A 122 -52.71 -3.05 -1.36
CA SER A 122 -53.51 -2.85 -0.16
C SER A 122 -53.05 -3.72 1.02
N ASN A 123 -53.20 -3.16 2.21
CA ASN A 123 -52.95 -3.82 3.49
C ASN A 123 -53.75 -5.14 3.61
N GLY A 124 -53.10 -6.23 4.00
CA GLY A 124 -53.71 -7.57 4.08
C GLY A 124 -53.21 -8.56 3.03
N LEU A 125 -52.44 -8.12 2.03
CA LEU A 125 -51.92 -8.96 0.95
C LEU A 125 -50.49 -9.45 1.21
N VAL A 126 -50.20 -10.67 0.74
CA VAL A 126 -48.90 -11.38 0.79
C VAL A 126 -48.42 -11.74 -0.62
N ASP A 127 -47.14 -12.08 -0.75
CA ASP A 127 -46.47 -12.63 -1.96
C ASP A 127 -46.63 -11.79 -3.24
N ASN A 128 -46.96 -10.51 -3.06
CA ASN A 128 -47.34 -9.53 -4.08
C ASN A 128 -46.31 -9.43 -5.23
N PHE A 129 -46.78 -9.19 -6.45
CA PHE A 129 -45.89 -9.20 -7.61
C PHE A 129 -46.16 -8.02 -8.57
N ALA A 130 -45.10 -7.41 -9.10
CA ALA A 130 -45.20 -6.43 -10.19
C ALA A 130 -44.23 -6.76 -11.32
N PHE A 131 -44.77 -7.03 -12.51
CA PHE A 131 -44.02 -7.13 -13.76
C PHE A 131 -44.30 -5.88 -14.61
N ILE A 132 -43.24 -5.18 -15.05
CA ILE A 132 -43.31 -3.99 -15.88
C ILE A 132 -42.30 -4.14 -17.02
N SER A 133 -42.75 -4.14 -18.27
CA SER A 133 -41.85 -4.31 -19.42
C SER A 133 -42.29 -3.48 -20.62
N ASN A 134 -41.32 -3.02 -21.42
CA ASN A 134 -41.58 -2.53 -22.77
C ASN A 134 -40.75 -3.27 -23.83
N GLN A 135 -40.21 -4.44 -23.49
CA GLN A 135 -39.28 -5.25 -24.30
C GLN A 135 -39.93 -6.41 -25.06
N TYR A 136 -41.22 -6.71 -24.85
CA TYR A 136 -41.86 -7.96 -25.30
C TYR A 136 -42.14 -8.06 -26.83
N ASP A 137 -41.77 -7.06 -27.64
CA ASP A 137 -41.60 -7.18 -29.11
C ASP A 137 -40.60 -6.09 -29.61
N PRO A 138 -39.28 -6.33 -29.50
CA PRO A 138 -38.28 -5.30 -29.73
C PRO A 138 -38.06 -4.99 -31.22
N ASN A 139 -38.69 -5.75 -32.12
CA ASN A 139 -38.47 -5.67 -33.57
C ASN A 139 -39.54 -4.83 -34.30
N THR A 140 -40.45 -4.16 -33.60
CA THR A 140 -41.45 -3.28 -34.23
C THR A 140 -40.84 -1.98 -34.75
N THR A 141 -40.46 -1.98 -36.03
CA THR A 141 -40.00 -0.80 -36.76
C THR A 141 -41.11 0.26 -36.88
N GLY A 142 -41.18 1.17 -35.90
CA GLY A 142 -42.14 2.29 -35.91
C GLY A 142 -42.58 2.82 -34.53
N ILE A 143 -42.17 2.20 -33.42
CA ILE A 143 -42.41 2.74 -32.06
C ILE A 143 -41.13 3.41 -31.57
N THR A 144 -41.18 4.68 -31.15
CA THR A 144 -40.04 5.40 -30.56
C THR A 144 -40.05 5.31 -29.03
N GLY A 145 -39.13 6.01 -28.35
CA GLY A 145 -39.02 5.95 -26.90
C GLY A 145 -38.71 4.55 -26.38
N GLY A 146 -38.90 4.36 -25.09
CA GLY A 146 -38.48 3.10 -24.45
C GLY A 146 -38.16 3.18 -22.97
N ASP A 147 -38.33 4.33 -22.33
CA ASP A 147 -37.89 4.50 -20.94
C ASP A 147 -38.96 4.01 -19.94
N ILE A 148 -38.53 3.51 -18.78
CA ILE A 148 -39.43 3.17 -17.67
C ILE A 148 -39.12 4.07 -16.47
N VAL A 149 -40.06 4.96 -16.16
CA VAL A 149 -39.95 5.96 -15.09
C VAL A 149 -40.93 5.61 -13.97
N LEU A 150 -40.42 5.32 -12.78
CA LEU A 150 -41.21 4.96 -11.60
C LEU A 150 -41.16 6.06 -10.53
N GLY A 151 -42.27 6.24 -9.80
CA GLY A 151 -42.42 7.18 -8.69
C GLY A 151 -42.31 8.67 -9.05
N LYS A 152 -42.63 9.08 -10.28
CA LYS A 152 -42.55 10.48 -10.76
C LYS A 152 -43.92 11.03 -11.15
N LEU A 153 -44.40 12.06 -10.46
CA LEU A 153 -45.71 12.69 -10.74
C LEU A 153 -45.61 13.76 -11.84
N ASP A 154 -46.71 14.00 -12.56
CA ASP A 154 -46.81 14.99 -13.66
C ASP A 154 -46.41 16.42 -13.28
N ASN A 155 -46.49 16.76 -11.99
CA ASN A 155 -46.10 18.07 -11.45
C ASN A 155 -44.61 18.17 -11.09
N GLY A 156 -43.80 17.14 -11.38
CA GLY A 156 -42.38 17.07 -11.03
C GLY A 156 -42.09 16.75 -9.56
N ALA A 157 -43.11 16.49 -8.74
CA ALA A 157 -42.90 16.01 -7.37
C ALA A 157 -42.54 14.51 -7.36
N PRO A 158 -41.71 14.07 -6.40
CA PRO A 158 -41.55 12.63 -6.14
C PRO A 158 -42.89 12.08 -5.65
N GLY A 159 -43.33 10.99 -6.28
CA GLY A 159 -44.41 10.16 -5.78
C GLY A 159 -43.89 9.06 -4.84
N GLU A 160 -44.80 8.20 -4.37
CA GLU A 160 -44.45 7.13 -3.45
C GLU A 160 -44.70 5.76 -4.10
N ILE A 161 -43.68 4.90 -4.14
CA ILE A 161 -43.83 3.47 -4.48
C ILE A 161 -44.18 2.76 -3.16
N SER A 162 -45.37 3.09 -2.66
CA SER A 162 -45.88 2.72 -1.34
C SER A 162 -46.34 1.26 -1.31
N LEU A 163 -45.40 0.33 -1.16
CA LEU A 163 -45.66 -1.11 -1.06
C LEU A 163 -46.21 -1.49 0.32
N ASN A 164 -47.37 -0.92 0.66
CA ASN A 164 -48.03 -1.04 1.95
C ASN A 164 -48.80 -2.38 2.07
N THR A 165 -48.10 -3.46 1.76
CA THR A 165 -48.53 -4.86 1.90
C THR A 165 -48.50 -5.28 3.38
N SER A 166 -48.96 -6.51 3.67
CA SER A 166 -48.75 -7.15 4.98
C SER A 166 -48.01 -8.48 4.81
N GLY A 167 -47.04 -8.48 3.91
CA GLY A 167 -46.35 -9.66 3.39
C GLY A 167 -45.65 -9.33 2.08
N ASP A 168 -45.05 -10.36 1.51
CA ASP A 168 -43.88 -10.21 0.64
C ASP A 168 -44.20 -9.47 -0.68
N PHE A 169 -43.18 -8.92 -1.34
CA PHE A 169 -43.34 -8.23 -2.63
C PHE A 169 -42.11 -8.36 -3.54
N SER A 170 -42.30 -8.84 -4.77
CA SER A 170 -41.24 -8.88 -5.80
C SER A 170 -41.54 -7.94 -6.99
N LEU A 171 -40.50 -7.31 -7.54
CA LEU A 171 -40.56 -6.36 -8.66
C LEU A 171 -39.64 -6.79 -9.79
N VAL A 172 -40.15 -6.83 -11.01
CA VAL A 172 -39.36 -7.05 -12.23
C VAL A 172 -39.63 -5.91 -13.21
N VAL A 173 -38.57 -5.24 -13.66
CA VAL A 173 -38.61 -4.16 -14.66
C VAL A 173 -37.68 -4.50 -15.82
N ASP A 174 -38.20 -4.53 -17.05
CA ASP A 174 -37.42 -4.88 -18.27
C ASP A 174 -37.63 -3.82 -19.37
N SER A 175 -36.65 -2.93 -19.52
CA SER A 175 -36.69 -1.69 -20.32
C SER A 175 -35.82 -1.77 -21.59
N ARG A 176 -36.30 -1.16 -22.68
CA ARG A 176 -35.58 -1.01 -23.95
C ARG A 176 -34.78 0.31 -24.05
N GLY A 177 -35.12 1.27 -23.20
CA GLY A 177 -34.39 2.52 -22.99
C GLY A 177 -33.91 2.55 -21.54
N ASP A 178 -33.95 3.71 -20.90
CA ASP A 178 -33.46 3.88 -19.54
C ASP A 178 -34.45 3.33 -18.48
N ILE A 179 -33.99 3.20 -17.23
CA ILE A 179 -34.86 3.07 -16.04
C ILE A 179 -34.55 4.21 -15.06
N ASP A 180 -35.55 5.04 -14.78
CA ASP A 180 -35.50 6.08 -13.75
C ASP A 180 -36.40 5.67 -12.57
N ILE A 181 -35.86 5.48 -11.36
CA ILE A 181 -36.66 5.25 -10.14
C ILE A 181 -36.59 6.48 -9.23
N PHE A 182 -37.73 7.16 -9.04
CA PHE A 182 -37.89 8.24 -8.09
C PHE A 182 -38.73 7.78 -6.87
N GLY A 183 -38.51 8.40 -5.72
CA GLY A 183 -39.30 8.14 -4.50
C GLY A 183 -38.91 6.87 -3.74
N GLN A 184 -39.59 6.63 -2.62
CA GLN A 184 -39.27 5.52 -1.72
C GLN A 184 -40.03 4.24 -2.09
N VAL A 185 -39.32 3.10 -1.97
CA VAL A 185 -39.87 1.74 -2.09
C VAL A 185 -40.04 1.16 -0.68
N THR A 186 -41.12 1.57 0.00
CA THR A 186 -41.31 1.29 1.44
C THR A 186 -41.99 -0.05 1.67
N PRO A 187 -41.41 -1.01 2.42
CA PRO A 187 -42.15 -2.18 2.89
C PRO A 187 -43.26 -1.77 3.86
N GLY A 188 -44.46 -2.34 3.68
CA GLY A 188 -45.59 -2.11 4.56
C GLY A 188 -45.41 -2.81 5.90
N THR A 189 -45.42 -2.05 7.00
CA THR A 189 -45.31 -2.53 8.39
C THR A 189 -43.95 -3.15 8.77
N ALA A 190 -43.58 -3.06 10.05
CA ALA A 190 -42.32 -3.62 10.53
C ALA A 190 -42.41 -5.15 10.70
N GLY A 191 -41.39 -5.88 10.23
CA GLY A 191 -41.29 -7.34 10.40
C GLY A 191 -41.79 -8.17 9.20
N LEU A 192 -41.79 -7.60 7.99
CA LEU A 192 -42.26 -8.24 6.77
C LEU A 192 -41.18 -8.23 5.70
N GLU A 193 -41.19 -9.24 4.83
CA GLU A 193 -40.12 -9.51 3.87
C GLU A 193 -40.36 -8.69 2.58
N ILE A 194 -39.30 -8.29 1.88
CA ILE A 194 -39.38 -7.88 0.47
C ILE A 194 -38.82 -9.07 -0.31
N GLY A 195 -39.46 -9.42 -1.43
CA GLY A 195 -39.01 -10.47 -2.33
C GLY A 195 -37.91 -10.00 -3.27
N GLU A 196 -37.81 -10.63 -4.44
CA GLU A 196 -36.74 -10.33 -5.42
C GLU A 196 -37.03 -9.03 -6.18
N ILE A 197 -35.99 -8.23 -6.41
CA ILE A 197 -36.08 -7.00 -7.22
C ILE A 197 -35.10 -7.09 -8.37
N LEU A 198 -35.61 -7.15 -9.59
CA LEU A 198 -34.85 -7.28 -10.83
C LEU A 198 -35.08 -6.07 -11.73
N LEU A 199 -34.04 -5.28 -11.96
CA LEU A 199 -34.05 -4.14 -12.87
C LEU A 199 -33.15 -4.46 -14.07
N ARG A 200 -33.71 -4.41 -15.29
CA ARG A 200 -33.01 -4.72 -16.53
C ARG A 200 -33.21 -3.60 -17.55
N SER A 201 -32.14 -2.95 -17.95
CA SER A 201 -32.14 -1.77 -18.83
C SER A 201 -31.20 -1.96 -20.02
N ALA A 202 -31.68 -1.64 -21.22
CA ALA A 202 -30.84 -1.52 -22.40
C ALA A 202 -30.21 -0.12 -22.56
N GLY A 203 -30.53 0.82 -21.65
CA GLY A 203 -29.84 2.09 -21.45
C GLY A 203 -29.22 2.18 -20.05
N ASP A 204 -29.29 3.37 -19.45
CA ASP A 204 -28.85 3.66 -18.09
C ASP A 204 -29.87 3.20 -17.03
N ILE A 205 -29.48 3.20 -15.75
CA ILE A 205 -30.38 3.06 -14.59
C ILE A 205 -30.08 4.15 -13.56
N SER A 206 -31.00 5.09 -13.38
CA SER A 206 -30.96 6.13 -12.34
C SER A 206 -31.73 5.68 -11.11
N ILE A 207 -31.05 5.56 -9.97
CA ILE A 207 -31.71 5.32 -8.67
C ILE A 207 -31.78 6.65 -7.92
N GLY A 208 -33.00 7.15 -7.76
CA GLY A 208 -33.32 8.46 -7.17
C GLY A 208 -33.40 8.47 -5.65
N ASN A 209 -33.92 9.57 -5.11
CA ASN A 209 -33.97 9.82 -3.67
C ASN A 209 -34.83 8.81 -2.90
N ASN A 210 -34.27 8.28 -1.82
CA ASN A 210 -34.86 7.40 -0.79
C ASN A 210 -35.21 5.96 -1.19
N VAL A 211 -34.57 5.34 -2.20
CA VAL A 211 -34.81 3.93 -2.62
C VAL A 211 -34.12 2.91 -1.68
N GLY A 212 -34.45 2.93 -0.38
CA GLY A 212 -33.96 1.96 0.59
C GLY A 212 -34.93 0.80 0.82
N PHE A 213 -34.57 -0.43 0.42
CA PHE A 213 -35.37 -1.63 0.69
C PHE A 213 -35.16 -2.05 2.16
N LEU A 214 -36.13 -1.68 3.00
CA LEU A 214 -35.84 -1.33 4.40
C LEU A 214 -35.53 -2.53 5.33
N LYS A 215 -34.36 -2.45 5.99
CA LYS A 215 -33.99 -2.97 7.32
C LYS A 215 -34.63 -4.28 7.82
N THR A 216 -33.79 -5.31 8.04
CA THR A 216 -34.16 -6.53 8.77
C THR A 216 -34.72 -6.28 10.17
N VAL A 217 -35.78 -7.03 10.47
CA VAL A 217 -36.23 -7.39 11.82
C VAL A 217 -36.05 -8.91 11.97
N GLU A 218 -35.99 -9.38 13.21
CA GLU A 218 -35.55 -10.72 13.66
C GLU A 218 -35.90 -11.91 12.72
N ASP A 219 -34.89 -12.77 12.52
CA ASP A 219 -34.93 -14.09 11.90
C ASP A 219 -35.43 -14.26 10.45
N ARG A 220 -35.86 -13.22 9.73
CA ARG A 220 -36.35 -13.30 8.34
C ARG A 220 -35.38 -12.74 7.31
N ARG A 221 -35.51 -13.16 6.03
CA ARG A 221 -34.60 -12.79 4.94
C ARG A 221 -35.27 -11.71 4.08
N VAL A 222 -34.50 -10.75 3.59
CA VAL A 222 -34.94 -9.90 2.47
C VAL A 222 -34.43 -10.57 1.19
N GLY A 223 -35.25 -10.55 0.13
CA GLY A 223 -34.92 -11.08 -1.18
C GLY A 223 -33.74 -10.36 -1.84
N ASP A 224 -33.27 -10.95 -2.92
CA ASP A 224 -32.07 -10.48 -3.61
C ASP A 224 -32.42 -9.39 -4.62
N VAL A 225 -31.52 -8.41 -4.76
CA VAL A 225 -31.63 -7.28 -5.68
C VAL A 225 -30.66 -7.48 -6.83
N ALA A 226 -31.12 -7.43 -8.06
CA ALA A 226 -30.30 -7.60 -9.25
C ALA A 226 -30.55 -6.46 -10.24
N ILE A 227 -29.46 -5.81 -10.68
CA ILE A 227 -29.48 -4.60 -11.51
C ILE A 227 -28.57 -4.85 -12.71
N TYR A 228 -29.15 -4.84 -13.91
CA TYR A 228 -28.44 -5.06 -15.18
C TYR A 228 -28.67 -3.86 -16.09
N ALA A 229 -27.64 -3.03 -16.30
CA ALA A 229 -27.65 -1.92 -17.23
C ALA A 229 -26.69 -2.19 -18.39
N ALA A 230 -27.09 -1.88 -19.62
CA ALA A 230 -26.15 -1.79 -20.73
C ALA A 230 -25.34 -0.48 -20.69
N GLY A 231 -25.94 0.58 -20.12
CA GLY A 231 -25.29 1.84 -19.77
C GLY A 231 -24.85 1.91 -18.30
N ASP A 232 -24.88 3.10 -17.72
CA ASP A 232 -24.42 3.35 -16.35
C ASP A 232 -25.53 3.15 -15.30
N VAL A 233 -25.15 2.65 -14.13
CA VAL A 233 -25.96 2.70 -12.90
C VAL A 233 -25.53 3.91 -12.08
N ARG A 234 -26.44 4.88 -11.89
CA ARG A 234 -26.16 6.12 -11.15
C ARG A 234 -27.01 6.22 -9.89
N LEU A 235 -26.33 6.27 -8.74
CA LEU A 235 -26.96 6.38 -7.43
C LEU A 235 -27.11 7.84 -7.00
N ASN A 236 -28.31 8.22 -6.59
CA ASN A 236 -28.64 9.47 -5.92
C ASN A 236 -29.09 9.24 -4.46
N ASN A 237 -28.93 8.02 -3.94
CA ASN A 237 -29.28 7.66 -2.56
C ASN A 237 -28.65 6.34 -2.08
N ILE A 238 -29.14 5.82 -0.96
CA ILE A 238 -28.81 4.51 -0.40
C ILE A 238 -29.76 3.44 -0.97
N VAL A 239 -29.20 2.43 -1.62
CA VAL A 239 -29.81 1.13 -1.90
C VAL A 239 -29.46 0.19 -0.75
N ASP A 240 -30.37 0.03 0.20
CA ASP A 240 -30.24 -0.93 1.31
C ASP A 240 -30.99 -2.23 0.98
N ALA A 241 -30.45 -3.38 1.35
CA ALA A 241 -31.13 -4.68 1.35
C ALA A 241 -30.49 -5.60 2.42
N ALA A 242 -31.09 -6.77 2.67
CA ALA A 242 -30.45 -7.81 3.48
C ALA A 242 -30.17 -9.12 2.71
N GLY A 243 -30.81 -9.30 1.55
CA GLY A 243 -30.40 -10.30 0.56
C GLY A 243 -29.11 -9.91 -0.16
N ASN A 244 -28.76 -10.69 -1.17
CA ASN A 244 -27.64 -10.37 -2.05
C ASN A 244 -28.00 -9.18 -2.95
N ILE A 245 -27.01 -8.37 -3.31
CA ILE A 245 -27.13 -7.30 -4.31
C ILE A 245 -26.15 -7.61 -5.44
N SER A 246 -26.65 -7.72 -6.68
CA SER A 246 -25.86 -7.96 -7.88
C SER A 246 -26.01 -6.80 -8.86
N ILE A 247 -24.91 -6.24 -9.34
CA ILE A 247 -24.90 -5.12 -10.29
C ILE A 247 -23.99 -5.43 -11.46
N GLU A 248 -24.53 -5.39 -12.67
CA GLU A 248 -23.79 -5.43 -13.93
C GLU A 248 -24.10 -4.15 -14.72
N ALA A 249 -23.07 -3.40 -15.14
CA ALA A 249 -23.21 -2.09 -15.77
C ALA A 249 -22.00 -1.73 -16.67
N ASN A 250 -22.11 -0.68 -17.49
CA ASN A 250 -20.94 -0.01 -18.05
C ASN A 250 -20.12 0.68 -16.95
N ALA A 251 -20.78 1.53 -16.15
CA ALA A 251 -20.20 2.14 -14.96
C ALA A 251 -21.17 2.12 -13.77
N LEU A 252 -20.63 2.07 -12.56
CA LEU A 252 -21.37 2.31 -11.32
C LEU A 252 -20.86 3.60 -10.67
N ILE A 253 -21.75 4.58 -10.45
CA ILE A 253 -21.38 5.94 -10.04
C ILE A 253 -22.24 6.40 -8.84
N GLY A 254 -21.61 6.92 -7.78
CA GLY A 254 -22.29 7.57 -6.67
C GLY A 254 -21.60 8.84 -6.15
N GLY A 255 -22.39 9.87 -5.84
CA GLY A 255 -21.96 11.09 -5.15
C GLY A 255 -22.15 11.05 -3.64
N GLU A 256 -22.09 12.20 -2.96
CA GLU A 256 -21.96 12.30 -1.50
C GLU A 256 -22.99 11.49 -0.70
N GLY A 257 -22.54 10.42 -0.03
CA GLY A 257 -23.39 9.58 0.83
C GLY A 257 -24.34 8.63 0.11
N ASN A 258 -24.18 8.44 -1.20
CA ASN A 258 -24.96 7.47 -1.98
C ASN A 258 -24.32 6.08 -1.84
N GLN A 259 -25.10 5.08 -1.43
CA GLN A 259 -24.57 3.77 -1.04
C GLN A 259 -25.26 2.61 -1.72
N ILE A 260 -24.56 1.49 -1.85
CA ILE A 260 -25.16 0.14 -1.90
C ILE A 260 -24.81 -0.55 -0.58
N LYS A 261 -25.82 -1.14 0.06
CA LYS A 261 -25.74 -1.57 1.46
C LYS A 261 -26.42 -2.93 1.67
N ALA A 262 -25.67 -3.90 2.19
CA ALA A 262 -26.18 -5.21 2.58
C ALA A 262 -26.04 -5.37 4.10
N SER A 263 -27.15 -5.37 4.87
CA SER A 263 -27.07 -5.33 6.34
C SER A 263 -27.93 -6.35 7.07
N THR A 264 -27.45 -6.75 8.25
CA THR A 264 -28.16 -7.67 9.18
C THR A 264 -28.29 -7.05 10.57
N THR A 265 -29.29 -7.51 11.31
CA THR A 265 -29.65 -7.09 12.68
C THR A 265 -29.88 -8.28 13.62
N GLY A 266 -29.73 -9.52 13.16
CA GLY A 266 -30.15 -10.74 13.87
C GLY A 266 -29.06 -11.82 13.97
N ILE A 267 -29.47 -13.09 13.91
CA ILE A 267 -28.55 -14.25 13.99
C ILE A 267 -27.97 -14.70 12.63
N LYS A 268 -28.47 -14.14 11.52
CA LYS A 268 -28.08 -14.49 10.15
C LYS A 268 -27.07 -13.49 9.60
N ASP A 269 -26.11 -13.96 8.82
CA ASP A 269 -25.14 -13.10 8.13
C ASP A 269 -25.83 -12.15 7.13
N ALA A 270 -25.23 -11.00 6.84
CA ALA A 270 -25.68 -10.10 5.78
C ALA A 270 -25.36 -10.67 4.38
N GLY A 271 -26.21 -10.33 3.39
CA GLY A 271 -26.02 -10.78 1.99
C GLY A 271 -24.75 -10.26 1.30
N LYS A 272 -24.42 -10.89 0.18
CA LYS A 272 -23.27 -10.52 -0.66
C LYS A 272 -23.60 -9.30 -1.53
N ILE A 273 -22.68 -8.35 -1.62
CA ILE A 273 -22.65 -7.36 -2.72
C ILE A 273 -21.72 -7.88 -3.82
N PHE A 274 -22.20 -7.95 -5.04
CA PHE A 274 -21.43 -8.24 -6.26
C PHE A 274 -21.59 -7.09 -7.25
N VAL A 275 -20.47 -6.57 -7.75
CA VAL A 275 -20.43 -5.52 -8.78
C VAL A 275 -19.50 -5.97 -9.90
N GLN A 276 -19.98 -5.91 -11.14
CA GLN A 276 -19.17 -6.06 -12.34
C GLN A 276 -19.49 -4.93 -13.31
N ALA A 277 -18.56 -3.98 -13.45
CA ALA A 277 -18.70 -2.86 -14.38
C ALA A 277 -17.33 -2.40 -14.88
N ASN A 278 -17.22 -1.82 -16.07
CA ASN A 278 -15.93 -1.36 -16.61
C ASN A 278 -15.27 -0.29 -15.70
N ARG A 279 -16.10 0.47 -14.98
CA ARG A 279 -15.68 1.60 -14.13
C ARG A 279 -16.56 1.68 -12.88
N VAL A 280 -15.95 1.80 -11.69
CA VAL A 280 -16.65 1.99 -10.41
C VAL A 280 -16.13 3.25 -9.74
N GLU A 281 -17.00 4.21 -9.49
CA GLU A 281 -16.64 5.50 -8.88
C GLU A 281 -17.56 5.91 -7.74
N PHE A 282 -16.96 6.32 -6.63
CA PHE A 282 -17.67 6.95 -5.52
C PHE A 282 -16.89 8.16 -5.01
N SER A 283 -17.60 9.25 -4.74
CA SER A 283 -17.02 10.44 -4.10
C SER A 283 -17.86 10.98 -2.96
N GLY A 284 -17.18 11.44 -1.91
CA GLY A 284 -17.75 12.26 -0.86
C GLY A 284 -18.42 11.50 0.28
N VAL A 285 -18.55 12.20 1.41
CA VAL A 285 -19.37 11.85 2.57
C VAL A 285 -20.34 13.00 2.84
N ASN A 286 -21.59 12.69 3.17
CA ASN A 286 -22.60 13.72 3.40
C ASN A 286 -22.47 14.39 4.78
N ASN A 287 -23.26 15.45 5.01
CA ASN A 287 -23.20 16.26 6.23
C ASN A 287 -23.59 15.53 7.54
N VAL A 288 -23.97 14.25 7.49
CA VAL A 288 -24.27 13.40 8.66
C VAL A 288 -23.36 12.17 8.75
N GLY A 289 -22.26 12.14 7.99
CA GLY A 289 -21.22 11.11 8.10
C GLY A 289 -21.45 9.83 7.30
N VAL A 290 -22.48 9.77 6.44
CA VAL A 290 -22.67 8.64 5.52
C VAL A 290 -21.76 8.82 4.31
N PHE A 291 -20.79 7.92 4.14
CA PHE A 291 -19.86 7.87 3.01
C PHE A 291 -20.55 7.40 1.72
N SER A 292 -20.05 7.81 0.56
CA SER A 292 -20.44 7.22 -0.73
C SER A 292 -19.76 5.87 -0.94
N GLY A 293 -20.46 4.85 -1.47
CA GLY A 293 -19.83 3.58 -1.86
C GLY A 293 -20.56 2.29 -1.47
N LEU A 294 -19.79 1.22 -1.26
CA LEU A 294 -20.31 -0.13 -0.99
C LEU A 294 -20.18 -0.44 0.50
N SER A 295 -21.21 -1.01 1.11
CA SER A 295 -21.23 -1.28 2.55
C SER A 295 -21.86 -2.62 2.91
N SER A 296 -21.23 -3.39 3.81
CA SER A 296 -21.91 -4.55 4.44
C SER A 296 -21.70 -4.56 5.95
N ILE A 297 -22.81 -4.64 6.70
CA ILE A 297 -22.82 -4.27 8.12
C ILE A 297 -23.58 -5.30 8.96
N ALA A 298 -22.90 -5.88 9.94
CA ALA A 298 -23.54 -6.50 11.09
C ALA A 298 -23.87 -5.41 12.13
N SER A 299 -25.17 -5.14 12.33
CA SER A 299 -25.63 -4.02 13.16
C SER A 299 -25.43 -4.26 14.66
N ALA A 300 -25.57 -3.21 15.47
CA ALA A 300 -25.57 -3.33 16.92
C ALA A 300 -26.64 -4.33 17.40
N GLY A 301 -26.23 -5.30 18.22
CA GLY A 301 -27.05 -6.44 18.66
C GLY A 301 -27.03 -7.67 17.75
N SER A 302 -26.48 -7.57 16.52
CA SER A 302 -26.33 -8.70 15.61
C SER A 302 -25.36 -9.75 16.16
N THR A 303 -25.68 -11.02 15.98
CA THR A 303 -24.73 -12.15 16.13
C THR A 303 -24.36 -12.77 14.78
N GLY A 304 -25.13 -12.50 13.73
CA GLY A 304 -24.72 -12.73 12.35
C GLY A 304 -23.60 -11.78 11.92
N ARG A 305 -22.78 -12.22 10.96
CA ARG A 305 -21.57 -11.55 10.47
C ARG A 305 -21.91 -10.56 9.34
N ALA A 306 -20.98 -9.65 9.04
CA ALA A 306 -21.06 -8.85 7.83
C ALA A 306 -20.80 -9.71 6.58
N GLY A 307 -21.39 -9.31 5.45
CA GLY A 307 -21.38 -10.06 4.21
C GLY A 307 -20.08 -9.90 3.41
N VAL A 308 -20.08 -10.48 2.20
CA VAL A 308 -18.96 -10.36 1.26
C VAL A 308 -19.22 -9.23 0.27
N ILE A 309 -18.23 -8.37 0.01
CA ILE A 309 -18.25 -7.43 -1.11
C ILE A 309 -17.25 -7.92 -2.16
N GLU A 310 -17.71 -8.18 -3.39
CA GLU A 310 -16.88 -8.57 -4.53
C GLU A 310 -17.07 -7.59 -5.70
N VAL A 311 -15.98 -6.95 -6.14
CA VAL A 311 -15.97 -5.97 -7.24
C VAL A 311 -15.04 -6.44 -8.35
N LYS A 312 -15.53 -6.44 -9.59
CA LYS A 312 -14.76 -6.65 -10.82
C LYS A 312 -14.90 -5.43 -11.72
N THR A 313 -13.78 -4.87 -12.15
CA THR A 313 -13.74 -3.65 -12.94
C THR A 313 -12.45 -3.55 -13.75
N ASP A 314 -12.36 -2.58 -14.66
CA ASP A 314 -11.07 -2.11 -15.16
C ASP A 314 -10.52 -1.01 -14.25
N PHE A 315 -11.39 -0.10 -13.80
CA PHE A 315 -11.06 1.07 -12.97
C PHE A 315 -11.91 1.17 -11.69
N LEU A 316 -11.27 1.39 -10.54
CA LEU A 316 -11.91 1.75 -9.27
C LEU A 316 -11.40 3.12 -8.78
N SER A 317 -12.31 4.02 -8.43
CA SER A 317 -12.02 5.37 -7.95
C SER A 317 -12.82 5.65 -6.66
N LEU A 318 -12.11 5.90 -5.55
CA LEU A 318 -12.70 6.28 -4.26
C LEU A 318 -12.13 7.64 -3.82
N LYS A 319 -12.99 8.66 -3.71
CA LYS A 319 -12.57 10.05 -3.43
C LYS A 319 -13.32 10.69 -2.26
N ASP A 320 -12.69 11.69 -1.63
CA ASP A 320 -13.32 12.64 -0.69
C ASP A 320 -14.09 11.98 0.49
N GLY A 321 -13.62 10.83 0.97
CA GLY A 321 -14.25 10.06 2.05
C GLY A 321 -15.17 8.91 1.59
N ALA A 322 -15.14 8.54 0.30
CA ALA A 322 -15.88 7.39 -0.22
C ALA A 322 -15.22 6.04 0.14
N GLN A 323 -16.03 5.00 0.45
CA GLN A 323 -15.52 3.75 0.98
C GLN A 323 -16.16 2.49 0.38
N ILE A 324 -15.36 1.42 0.28
CA ILE A 324 -15.85 0.03 0.22
C ILE A 324 -15.62 -0.57 1.60
N ARG A 325 -16.66 -0.64 2.44
CA ARG A 325 -16.55 -1.00 3.86
C ARG A 325 -17.37 -2.22 4.23
N THR A 326 -16.73 -3.18 4.87
CA THR A 326 -17.42 -4.16 5.71
C THR A 326 -17.19 -3.81 7.17
N SER A 327 -18.20 -3.97 8.04
CA SER A 327 -18.02 -3.73 9.46
C SER A 327 -18.96 -4.52 10.36
N THR A 328 -18.51 -4.78 11.58
CA THR A 328 -19.36 -5.26 12.67
C THR A 328 -19.48 -4.21 13.78
N LEU A 329 -20.71 -4.01 14.21
CA LEU A 329 -21.15 -3.22 15.37
C LEU A 329 -21.71 -4.13 16.48
N GLY A 330 -21.62 -5.45 16.30
CA GLY A 330 -22.30 -6.46 17.11
C GLY A 330 -21.33 -7.49 17.72
N ALA A 331 -21.70 -8.77 17.65
CA ALA A 331 -20.94 -9.91 18.17
C ALA A 331 -20.49 -10.91 17.08
N GLY A 332 -20.85 -10.65 15.81
CA GLY A 332 -20.35 -11.41 14.64
C GLY A 332 -19.10 -10.76 14.04
N ASP A 333 -18.33 -11.52 13.26
CA ASP A 333 -17.16 -11.03 12.52
C ASP A 333 -17.51 -9.91 11.50
N ALA A 334 -16.47 -9.16 11.10
CA ALA A 334 -16.51 -8.29 9.93
C ALA A 334 -16.63 -9.10 8.62
N GLY A 335 -16.69 -8.41 7.48
CA GLY A 335 -16.93 -9.02 6.17
C GLY A 335 -15.67 -9.15 5.33
N VAL A 336 -15.74 -9.99 4.29
CA VAL A 336 -14.65 -10.16 3.32
C VAL A 336 -14.83 -9.15 2.18
N VAL A 337 -13.75 -8.49 1.77
CA VAL A 337 -13.72 -7.65 0.56
C VAL A 337 -12.82 -8.29 -0.48
N LYS A 338 -13.30 -8.40 -1.73
CA LYS A 338 -12.54 -8.87 -2.89
C LYS A 338 -12.66 -7.84 -4.03
N ILE A 339 -11.55 -7.34 -4.52
CA ILE A 339 -11.52 -6.36 -5.62
C ILE A 339 -10.55 -6.86 -6.70
N THR A 340 -11.01 -6.90 -7.94
CA THR A 340 -10.19 -7.15 -9.14
C THR A 340 -10.39 -5.99 -10.10
N ALA A 341 -9.32 -5.22 -10.33
CA ALA A 341 -9.31 -4.07 -11.23
C ALA A 341 -8.27 -4.28 -12.34
N ASN A 342 -8.70 -4.55 -13.56
CA ASN A 342 -7.81 -4.98 -14.65
C ASN A 342 -6.74 -3.92 -15.00
N GLU A 343 -7.02 -2.63 -14.79
CA GLU A 343 -6.10 -1.52 -15.10
C GLU A 343 -5.65 -0.74 -13.86
N ALA A 344 -6.57 -0.17 -13.06
CA ALA A 344 -6.17 0.68 -11.92
C ALA A 344 -7.16 0.75 -10.75
N ILE A 345 -6.61 0.96 -9.56
CA ILE A 345 -7.33 1.39 -8.35
C ILE A 345 -6.73 2.73 -7.89
N ALA A 346 -7.58 3.73 -7.67
CA ALA A 346 -7.21 5.01 -7.08
C ALA A 346 -8.03 5.26 -5.81
N ILE A 347 -7.36 5.54 -4.69
CA ILE A 347 -7.96 5.88 -3.40
C ILE A 347 -7.37 7.22 -2.97
N ASP A 348 -8.17 8.28 -2.97
CA ASP A 348 -7.69 9.65 -2.84
C ASP A 348 -8.42 10.43 -1.74
N GLY A 349 -7.66 10.98 -0.81
CA GLY A 349 -8.14 11.95 0.17
C GLY A 349 -8.91 11.36 1.36
N GLY A 350 -9.45 12.29 2.15
CA GLY A 350 -10.40 12.06 3.22
C GLY A 350 -11.07 13.38 3.59
N LYS A 351 -12.34 13.34 3.98
CA LYS A 351 -13.14 14.54 4.27
C LYS A 351 -13.41 14.63 5.77
N VAL A 352 -13.07 15.77 6.35
CA VAL A 352 -13.33 16.07 7.76
C VAL A 352 -14.75 16.63 7.89
N ILE A 353 -15.60 15.94 8.62
CA ILE A 353 -16.98 16.36 8.92
C ILE A 353 -17.07 17.00 10.31
N ASN A 354 -17.99 17.93 10.49
CA ASN A 354 -18.24 18.56 11.79
C ASN A 354 -19.47 17.90 12.44
N THR A 355 -19.24 17.04 13.42
CA THR A 355 -20.29 16.36 14.20
C THR A 355 -20.59 17.11 15.51
N PRO A 356 -21.72 16.81 16.19
CA PRO A 356 -21.96 17.31 17.55
C PRO A 356 -20.88 16.89 18.58
N SER A 357 -20.13 15.83 18.29
CA SER A 357 -19.01 15.31 19.07
C SER A 357 -17.64 15.95 18.72
N GLY A 358 -17.56 16.76 17.67
CA GLY A 358 -16.31 17.38 17.19
C GLY A 358 -16.01 17.09 15.72
N GLN A 359 -14.77 17.34 15.30
CA GLN A 359 -14.31 17.02 13.95
C GLN A 359 -14.01 15.53 13.81
N GLU A 360 -14.66 14.87 12.85
CA GLU A 360 -14.46 13.44 12.55
C GLU A 360 -13.82 13.30 11.16
N PRO A 361 -12.69 12.57 11.04
CA PRO A 361 -12.04 12.32 9.76
C PRO A 361 -12.63 11.07 9.08
N VAL A 362 -13.22 11.25 7.89
CA VAL A 362 -13.71 10.13 7.07
C VAL A 362 -12.76 9.91 5.89
N PRO A 363 -11.84 8.93 5.95
CA PRO A 363 -10.89 8.66 4.86
C PRO A 363 -11.57 7.97 3.68
N SER A 364 -11.09 8.23 2.46
CA SER A 364 -11.41 7.38 1.32
C SER A 364 -10.75 6.01 1.53
N GLY A 365 -11.41 4.88 1.22
CA GLY A 365 -10.73 3.60 1.42
C GLY A 365 -11.49 2.29 1.28
N ILE A 366 -10.73 1.21 1.40
CA ILE A 366 -11.22 -0.17 1.43
C ILE A 366 -11.07 -0.68 2.86
N VAL A 367 -12.17 -1.07 3.52
CA VAL A 367 -12.23 -1.25 4.97
C VAL A 367 -12.91 -2.58 5.37
N SER A 368 -12.36 -3.29 6.36
CA SER A 368 -12.96 -4.44 7.05
C SER A 368 -12.74 -4.31 8.55
N GLU A 369 -13.75 -3.83 9.28
CA GLU A 369 -13.56 -3.26 10.63
C GLU A 369 -14.40 -3.95 11.70
N VAL A 370 -13.78 -4.18 12.86
CA VAL A 370 -14.49 -4.48 14.12
C VAL A 370 -14.52 -3.19 14.93
N ALA A 371 -15.70 -2.56 15.00
CA ALA A 371 -15.85 -1.23 15.57
C ALA A 371 -15.72 -1.22 17.10
N GLN A 372 -15.39 -0.06 17.68
CA GLN A 372 -15.18 0.09 19.12
C GLN A 372 -16.40 -0.40 19.94
N GLY A 373 -16.14 -1.24 20.95
CA GLY A 373 -17.18 -1.84 21.80
C GLY A 373 -17.88 -3.07 21.19
N SER A 374 -17.56 -3.45 19.96
CA SER A 374 -18.06 -4.67 19.30
C SER A 374 -17.19 -5.89 19.67
N THR A 375 -17.66 -7.09 19.30
CA THR A 375 -16.89 -8.34 19.37
C THR A 375 -16.93 -9.04 18.02
N GLY A 376 -15.78 -9.52 17.55
CA GLY A 376 -15.64 -10.20 16.26
C GLY A 376 -14.22 -10.09 15.73
N ASN A 377 -13.92 -10.75 14.61
CA ASN A 377 -12.63 -10.64 13.93
C ASN A 377 -12.77 -9.81 12.65
N GLY A 378 -11.73 -9.03 12.33
CA GLY A 378 -11.51 -8.51 11.00
C GLY A 378 -11.29 -9.68 10.03
N GLN A 379 -11.73 -9.55 8.79
CA GLN A 379 -11.63 -10.62 7.78
C GLN A 379 -10.71 -10.19 6.63
N LEU A 380 -10.61 -11.04 5.61
CA LEU A 380 -9.75 -10.83 4.45
C LEU A 380 -10.19 -9.62 3.60
N ILE A 381 -9.24 -8.73 3.31
CA ILE A 381 -9.30 -7.83 2.15
C ILE A 381 -8.35 -8.39 1.10
N GLU A 382 -8.87 -8.74 -0.08
CA GLU A 382 -8.12 -9.26 -1.21
C GLU A 382 -8.24 -8.32 -2.41
N ILE A 383 -7.10 -7.81 -2.89
CA ILE A 383 -7.01 -6.83 -3.96
C ILE A 383 -6.07 -7.37 -5.03
N THR A 384 -6.54 -7.40 -6.27
CA THR A 384 -5.71 -7.60 -7.47
C THR A 384 -5.89 -6.42 -8.40
N SER A 385 -4.79 -5.81 -8.84
CA SER A 385 -4.83 -4.81 -9.91
C SER A 385 -3.56 -4.79 -10.74
N LYS A 386 -3.60 -4.08 -11.87
CA LYS A 386 -2.39 -3.78 -12.63
C LYS A 386 -1.62 -2.61 -11.99
N ASN A 387 -2.29 -1.50 -11.69
CA ASN A 387 -1.72 -0.38 -10.92
C ASN A 387 -2.56 -0.03 -9.67
N LEU A 388 -1.92 0.57 -8.65
CA LEU A 388 -2.55 1.01 -7.41
C LEU A 388 -1.98 2.36 -6.94
N LEU A 389 -2.85 3.36 -6.77
CA LEU A 389 -2.51 4.68 -6.26
C LEU A 389 -3.31 4.97 -4.98
N VAL A 390 -2.62 5.38 -3.91
CA VAL A 390 -3.24 5.73 -2.63
C VAL A 390 -2.64 7.06 -2.13
N THR A 391 -3.46 8.11 -2.09
CA THR A 391 -3.02 9.50 -1.93
C THR A 391 -3.81 10.25 -0.86
N ASN A 392 -3.20 11.31 -0.31
CA ASN A 392 -3.86 12.34 0.50
C ASN A 392 -4.63 11.82 1.75
N GLY A 393 -4.23 10.68 2.31
CA GLY A 393 -4.89 10.04 3.46
C GLY A 393 -5.90 8.93 3.10
N GLY A 394 -5.88 8.45 1.86
CA GLY A 394 -6.60 7.24 1.46
C GLY A 394 -6.06 5.98 2.15
N ILE A 395 -6.93 5.02 2.51
CA ILE A 395 -6.55 3.84 3.30
C ILE A 395 -7.02 2.50 2.72
N ILE A 396 -6.28 1.45 3.05
CA ILE A 396 -6.72 0.04 2.95
C ILE A 396 -6.58 -0.57 4.34
N SER A 397 -7.69 -0.85 5.05
CA SER A 397 -7.67 -1.12 6.49
C SER A 397 -8.50 -2.33 6.90
N SER A 398 -7.87 -3.28 7.61
CA SER A 398 -8.52 -4.43 8.26
C SER A 398 -8.41 -4.37 9.80
N ALA A 399 -8.10 -3.16 10.32
CA ALA A 399 -7.80 -2.94 11.73
C ALA A 399 -9.01 -3.20 12.65
N THR A 400 -8.71 -3.55 13.91
CA THR A 400 -9.72 -3.72 14.97
C THR A 400 -9.61 -2.62 16.03
N ALA A 401 -10.77 -2.15 16.49
CA ALA A 401 -10.94 -1.31 17.67
C ALA A 401 -11.84 -1.98 18.73
N GLY A 402 -12.31 -3.21 18.49
CA GLY A 402 -13.16 -4.00 19.37
C GLY A 402 -12.48 -5.27 19.90
N VAL A 403 -13.27 -6.14 20.51
CA VAL A 403 -12.82 -7.42 21.07
C VAL A 403 -12.63 -8.44 19.94
N GLY A 404 -11.44 -9.02 19.81
CA GLY A 404 -11.07 -9.93 18.72
C GLY A 404 -9.93 -9.40 17.81
N ASN A 405 -9.54 -10.22 16.82
CA ASN A 405 -8.31 -10.00 16.02
C ASN A 405 -8.55 -9.07 14.81
N ALA A 406 -7.50 -8.38 14.35
CA ALA A 406 -7.52 -7.66 13.08
C ALA A 406 -7.40 -8.62 11.88
N GLY A 407 -7.92 -8.20 10.72
CA GLY A 407 -8.02 -9.02 9.52
C GLY A 407 -6.74 -9.10 8.68
N GLU A 408 -6.73 -9.99 7.69
CA GLU A 408 -5.60 -10.12 6.76
C GLU A 408 -5.80 -9.22 5.53
N ILE A 409 -4.73 -8.59 5.03
CA ILE A 409 -4.75 -7.88 3.74
C ILE A 409 -3.83 -8.61 2.76
N LYS A 410 -4.37 -8.95 1.59
CA LYS A 410 -3.63 -9.50 0.45
C LYS A 410 -3.76 -8.56 -0.73
N ALA A 411 -2.67 -7.93 -1.16
CA ALA A 411 -2.63 -7.08 -2.33
C ALA A 411 -1.63 -7.63 -3.36
N SER A 412 -2.09 -7.84 -4.60
CA SER A 412 -1.27 -8.26 -5.73
C SER A 412 -1.41 -7.26 -6.88
N VAL A 413 -0.45 -6.36 -6.97
CA VAL A 413 -0.32 -5.38 -8.06
C VAL A 413 0.65 -5.97 -9.10
N THR A 414 0.36 -5.88 -10.40
CA THR A 414 1.26 -6.46 -11.44
C THR A 414 2.28 -5.48 -11.99
N GLU A 415 2.02 -4.17 -11.89
CA GLU A 415 2.91 -3.09 -12.29
C GLU A 415 3.26 -2.22 -11.06
N THR A 416 2.75 -0.98 -10.98
CA THR A 416 3.19 0.02 -10.01
C THR A 416 2.21 0.21 -8.85
N ALA A 417 2.76 0.28 -7.64
CA ALA A 417 2.05 0.66 -6.42
C ALA A 417 2.68 1.92 -5.83
N SER A 418 1.87 2.95 -5.59
CA SER A 418 2.34 4.23 -5.03
C SER A 418 1.44 4.69 -3.89
N PHE A 419 2.03 4.85 -2.71
CA PHE A 419 1.38 5.41 -1.52
C PHE A 419 2.05 6.73 -1.16
N LEU A 420 1.28 7.81 -1.10
CA LEU A 420 1.81 9.17 -1.00
C LEU A 420 1.09 10.00 0.06
N GLY A 421 1.87 10.55 0.98
CA GLY A 421 1.48 11.68 1.82
C GLY A 421 0.86 11.30 3.17
N ASN A 422 1.26 12.04 4.20
CA ASN A 422 0.55 12.19 5.46
C ASN A 422 -0.06 13.60 5.51
N PRO A 423 -1.37 13.78 5.25
CA PRO A 423 -2.05 15.08 5.30
C PRO A 423 -2.09 15.71 6.71
N GLY A 424 -1.73 14.97 7.74
CA GLY A 424 -1.72 15.43 9.14
C GLY A 424 -3.08 15.34 9.82
N ALA A 425 -3.05 15.37 11.16
CA ALA A 425 -4.24 15.25 11.98
C ALA A 425 -5.26 16.38 11.68
N PRO A 426 -6.57 16.08 11.59
CA PRO A 426 -7.21 14.82 12.00
C PRO A 426 -7.19 13.70 10.95
N LEU A 427 -6.71 13.93 9.72
CA LEU A 427 -6.68 12.89 8.69
C LEU A 427 -5.58 11.84 8.96
N PHE A 428 -5.75 10.67 8.34
CA PHE A 428 -4.84 9.53 8.44
C PHE A 428 -3.69 9.64 7.42
N PRO A 429 -2.53 9.01 7.66
CA PRO A 429 -1.52 8.80 6.62
C PRO A 429 -2.06 7.91 5.49
N SER A 430 -1.66 8.17 4.23
CA SER A 430 -1.94 7.25 3.13
C SER A 430 -1.29 5.89 3.41
N GLY A 431 -2.03 4.78 3.32
CA GLY A 431 -1.44 3.51 3.78
C GLY A 431 -2.30 2.25 3.82
N VAL A 432 -1.68 1.21 4.37
CA VAL A 432 -2.26 -0.12 4.58
C VAL A 432 -2.19 -0.48 6.06
N PHE A 433 -3.33 -0.78 6.69
CA PHE A 433 -3.45 -0.86 8.14
C PHE A 433 -4.09 -2.18 8.59
N THR A 434 -3.35 -2.98 9.36
CA THR A 434 -3.81 -4.25 9.95
C THR A 434 -3.64 -4.28 11.49
N GLN A 435 -3.45 -3.10 12.07
CA GLN A 435 -3.12 -2.88 13.49
C GLN A 435 -4.26 -3.23 14.47
N VAL A 436 -3.89 -3.45 15.74
CA VAL A 436 -4.81 -3.54 16.88
C VAL A 436 -4.73 -2.24 17.69
N ILE A 437 -5.85 -1.53 17.78
CA ILE A 437 -5.95 -0.25 18.49
C ILE A 437 -6.14 -0.49 19.99
N ALA A 438 -5.60 0.41 20.83
CA ALA A 438 -5.65 0.31 22.29
C ALA A 438 -7.10 0.19 22.81
N GLY A 439 -7.32 -0.75 23.74
CA GLY A 439 -8.64 -1.11 24.26
C GLY A 439 -9.20 -2.42 23.68
N SER A 440 -8.69 -2.85 22.52
CA SER A 440 -8.91 -4.21 21.97
C SER A 440 -8.07 -5.26 22.70
N ASP A 441 -8.37 -6.55 22.56
CA ASP A 441 -7.64 -7.67 23.18
C ASP A 441 -6.96 -8.66 22.19
N GLY A 442 -7.28 -8.59 20.90
CA GLY A 442 -6.80 -9.51 19.87
C GLY A 442 -5.39 -9.24 19.33
N ARG A 443 -5.02 -10.02 18.31
CA ARG A 443 -3.74 -9.94 17.59
C ARG A 443 -3.82 -9.07 16.34
N GLY A 444 -2.69 -8.49 15.95
CA GLY A 444 -2.52 -7.78 14.69
C GLY A 444 -2.68 -8.70 13.50
N GLY A 445 -3.31 -8.17 12.45
CA GLY A 445 -3.59 -8.85 11.21
C GLY A 445 -2.37 -8.85 10.29
N ASN A 446 -2.23 -9.89 9.45
CA ASN A 446 -1.07 -9.99 8.56
C ASN A 446 -1.28 -9.19 7.26
N LEU A 447 -0.19 -8.67 6.71
CA LEU A 447 -0.16 -8.01 5.40
C LEU A 447 0.71 -8.82 4.44
N VAL A 448 0.16 -9.22 3.30
CA VAL A 448 0.93 -9.77 2.17
C VAL A 448 0.75 -8.84 0.97
N PHE A 449 1.81 -8.12 0.62
CA PHE A 449 1.84 -7.20 -0.50
C PHE A 449 2.76 -7.73 -1.62
N LYS A 450 2.36 -7.49 -2.88
CA LYS A 450 3.16 -7.78 -4.08
C LYS A 450 3.00 -6.66 -5.11
N ALA A 451 4.10 -6.24 -5.74
CA ALA A 451 4.11 -5.33 -6.88
C ALA A 451 5.34 -5.59 -7.77
N ALA A 452 5.39 -5.03 -8.98
CA ALA A 452 6.66 -4.93 -9.70
C ALA A 452 7.51 -3.81 -9.12
N ASP A 453 6.91 -2.65 -8.82
CA ASP A 453 7.54 -1.50 -8.19
C ASP A 453 6.63 -0.93 -7.09
N LEU A 454 7.18 -0.62 -5.90
CA LEU A 454 6.45 -0.03 -4.77
C LEU A 454 7.16 1.21 -4.23
N SER A 455 6.43 2.31 -4.11
CA SER A 455 6.87 3.55 -3.47
C SER A 455 6.02 3.91 -2.26
N LEU A 456 6.66 4.15 -1.11
CA LEU A 456 6.08 4.73 0.10
C LEU A 456 6.74 6.09 0.38
N THR A 457 6.01 7.19 0.15
CA THR A 457 6.57 8.55 0.15
C THR A 457 5.76 9.55 0.98
N ASP A 458 6.44 10.60 1.46
CA ASP A 458 5.87 11.74 2.18
C ASP A 458 5.01 11.41 3.42
N GLY A 459 5.37 10.33 4.12
CA GLY A 459 4.71 9.88 5.35
C GLY A 459 3.77 8.70 5.18
N ALA A 460 3.80 8.00 4.05
CA ALA A 460 2.93 6.86 3.77
C ALA A 460 3.34 5.55 4.47
N GLU A 461 2.39 4.81 5.04
CA GLU A 461 2.66 3.71 5.98
C GLU A 461 2.01 2.36 5.62
N PHE A 462 2.75 1.27 5.79
CA PHE A 462 2.18 -0.07 5.99
C PHE A 462 2.33 -0.46 7.47
N ARG A 463 1.23 -0.63 8.22
CA ARG A 463 1.27 -0.75 9.69
C ARG A 463 0.41 -1.90 10.24
N SER A 464 1.06 -2.85 10.91
CA SER A 464 0.46 -4.03 11.57
C SER A 464 0.62 -4.04 13.10
N SER A 465 1.11 -2.93 13.67
CA SER A 465 1.44 -2.74 15.10
C SER A 465 0.33 -3.13 16.10
N THR A 466 0.74 -3.41 17.34
CA THR A 466 -0.16 -3.71 18.47
C THR A 466 -0.02 -2.69 19.60
N ALA A 467 -1.16 -2.28 20.15
CA ALA A 467 -1.26 -1.56 21.42
C ALA A 467 -2.05 -2.37 22.48
N SER A 468 -1.96 -3.69 22.41
CA SER A 468 -2.79 -4.64 23.17
C SER A 468 -1.95 -5.77 23.82
N VAL A 469 -2.62 -6.81 24.33
CA VAL A 469 -2.00 -8.04 24.83
C VAL A 469 -1.62 -9.00 23.69
N GLY A 470 -2.27 -8.89 22.52
CA GLY A 470 -1.93 -9.69 21.35
C GLY A 470 -0.67 -9.21 20.63
N LYS A 471 0.09 -10.15 20.06
CA LYS A 471 1.23 -9.88 19.16
C LYS A 471 0.79 -9.04 17.95
N ALA A 472 1.66 -8.14 17.48
CA ALA A 472 1.50 -7.40 16.21
C ALA A 472 1.56 -8.34 14.98
N GLY A 473 0.86 -7.95 13.91
CA GLY A 473 0.75 -8.75 12.69
C GLY A 473 2.05 -8.79 11.87
N ASP A 474 2.24 -9.84 11.09
CA ASP A 474 3.43 -10.00 10.25
C ASP A 474 3.22 -9.34 8.88
N ILE A 475 4.23 -8.60 8.41
CA ILE A 475 4.25 -7.89 7.12
C ILE A 475 5.16 -8.65 6.16
N THR A 476 4.67 -9.00 4.97
CA THR A 476 5.45 -9.61 3.89
C THR A 476 5.27 -8.80 2.61
N VAL A 477 6.35 -8.19 2.11
CA VAL A 477 6.34 -7.30 0.92
C VAL A 477 7.26 -7.87 -0.15
N ASN A 478 6.68 -8.43 -1.22
CA ASN A 478 7.43 -9.11 -2.28
C ASN A 478 7.40 -8.25 -3.56
N ILE A 479 8.46 -7.50 -3.81
CA ILE A 479 8.60 -6.64 -4.98
C ILE A 479 9.49 -7.34 -6.01
N THR A 480 9.18 -7.25 -7.31
CA THR A 480 10.02 -7.90 -8.34
C THR A 480 11.06 -6.97 -8.96
N LYS A 481 10.99 -5.65 -8.71
CA LYS A 481 12.00 -4.65 -9.09
C LYS A 481 12.35 -3.76 -7.88
N ASN A 482 11.80 -2.56 -7.79
CA ASN A 482 12.29 -1.51 -6.88
C ASN A 482 11.33 -1.28 -5.70
N LEU A 483 11.85 -1.38 -4.48
CA LEU A 483 11.18 -0.96 -3.26
C LEU A 483 11.79 0.36 -2.77
N ALA A 484 11.00 1.44 -2.80
CA ALA A 484 11.39 2.76 -2.33
C ALA A 484 10.58 3.17 -1.09
N ILE A 485 11.27 3.61 -0.03
CA ILE A 485 10.68 4.12 1.20
C ILE A 485 11.40 5.43 1.54
N ALA A 486 10.76 6.57 1.31
CA ALA A 486 11.42 7.86 1.44
C ALA A 486 10.61 8.91 2.22
N GLY A 487 11.30 9.71 3.02
CA GLY A 487 10.71 10.79 3.81
C GLY A 487 10.28 10.39 5.22
N ASN A 488 9.98 11.38 6.05
CA ASN A 488 9.69 11.15 7.47
C ASN A 488 8.32 10.50 7.67
N GLY A 489 8.26 9.48 8.53
CA GLY A 489 7.05 8.71 8.80
C GLY A 489 6.79 7.62 7.75
N SER A 490 7.36 7.71 6.54
CA SER A 490 7.22 6.67 5.52
C SER A 490 7.82 5.35 5.99
N GLY A 491 7.11 4.22 5.85
CA GLY A 491 7.69 2.95 6.28
C GLY A 491 6.79 1.73 6.42
N LEU A 492 7.44 0.65 6.87
CA LEU A 492 6.83 -0.62 7.28
C LEU A 492 6.94 -0.73 8.81
N PHE A 493 5.81 -0.92 9.51
CA PHE A 493 5.74 -0.82 10.97
C PHE A 493 4.96 -1.99 11.60
N ALA A 494 5.65 -2.86 12.34
CA ALA A 494 5.10 -4.03 13.01
C ALA A 494 5.35 -3.98 14.53
N ASN A 495 5.20 -2.81 15.13
CA ASN A 495 5.73 -2.50 16.47
C ASN A 495 4.83 -2.97 17.62
N ALA A 496 5.43 -3.25 18.77
CA ALA A 496 4.73 -3.30 20.05
C ALA A 496 4.77 -1.91 20.71
N ALA A 497 3.62 -1.24 20.79
CA ALA A 497 3.51 0.11 21.33
C ALA A 497 3.69 0.17 22.86
N SER A 498 3.90 1.37 23.40
CA SER A 498 3.96 1.58 24.86
C SER A 498 2.66 1.12 25.53
N GLY A 499 2.78 0.40 26.65
CA GLY A 499 1.65 -0.24 27.33
C GLY A 499 1.19 -1.58 26.75
N SER A 500 1.65 -1.97 25.56
CA SER A 500 1.44 -3.32 25.02
C SER A 500 2.08 -4.39 25.90
N THR A 501 1.49 -5.57 25.99
CA THR A 501 2.17 -6.79 26.49
C THR A 501 2.41 -7.83 25.38
N GLY A 502 1.87 -7.60 24.18
CA GLY A 502 2.20 -8.37 22.98
C GLY A 502 3.60 -8.06 22.45
N THR A 503 4.15 -8.97 21.65
CA THR A 503 5.43 -8.79 20.94
C THR A 503 5.23 -8.03 19.62
N GLY A 504 6.35 -7.52 19.07
CA GLY A 504 6.41 -7.07 17.68
C GLY A 504 6.07 -8.19 16.68
N GLY A 505 5.67 -7.77 15.48
CA GLY A 505 5.40 -8.59 14.31
C GLY A 505 6.63 -8.65 13.41
N ASN A 506 6.78 -9.73 12.66
CA ASN A 506 7.91 -9.91 11.75
C ASN A 506 7.68 -9.12 10.46
N ILE A 507 8.74 -8.54 9.90
CA ILE A 507 8.72 -7.95 8.56
C ILE A 507 9.65 -8.74 7.66
N VAL A 508 9.15 -9.17 6.50
CA VAL A 508 9.95 -9.78 5.44
C VAL A 508 9.78 -8.95 4.17
N THR A 509 10.89 -8.49 3.58
CA THR A 509 10.89 -7.83 2.27
C THR A 509 11.74 -8.59 1.26
N THR A 510 11.29 -8.63 0.01
CA THR A 510 12.12 -9.03 -1.13
C THR A 510 12.05 -7.98 -2.24
N SER A 511 13.18 -7.67 -2.89
CA SER A 511 13.21 -6.80 -4.07
C SER A 511 14.46 -7.04 -4.94
N GLN A 512 14.47 -6.53 -6.17
CA GLN A 512 15.71 -6.42 -6.95
C GLN A 512 16.61 -5.34 -6.35
N ASN A 513 16.02 -4.17 -6.04
CA ASN A 513 16.68 -3.04 -5.37
C ASN A 513 15.84 -2.54 -4.19
N LEU A 514 16.50 -2.06 -3.14
CA LEU A 514 15.86 -1.42 -1.98
C LEU A 514 16.50 -0.06 -1.73
N ALA A 515 15.69 1.00 -1.63
CA ALA A 515 16.14 2.33 -1.22
C ALA A 515 15.29 2.83 -0.05
N VAL A 516 15.93 3.06 1.11
CA VAL A 516 15.31 3.60 2.32
C VAL A 516 16.00 4.92 2.65
N THR A 517 15.34 6.06 2.41
CA THR A 517 15.99 7.38 2.35
C THR A 517 15.25 8.49 3.09
N ALA A 518 15.93 9.62 3.34
CA ALA A 518 15.35 10.85 3.92
C ALA A 518 14.49 10.65 5.21
N GLY A 519 14.86 9.68 6.05
CA GLY A 519 14.15 9.34 7.30
C GLY A 519 13.05 8.29 7.19
N GLY A 520 12.96 7.57 6.06
CA GLY A 520 12.08 6.39 5.90
C GLY A 520 12.55 5.20 6.75
N ARG A 521 11.63 4.35 7.23
CA ARG A 521 11.95 3.29 8.22
C ARG A 521 11.32 1.93 7.90
N ILE A 522 12.02 0.87 8.26
CA ILE A 522 11.46 -0.48 8.46
C ILE A 522 11.61 -0.82 9.94
N SER A 523 10.53 -1.07 10.67
CA SER A 523 10.53 -1.06 12.14
C SER A 523 9.67 -2.18 12.73
N SER A 524 10.26 -2.96 13.64
CA SER A 524 9.62 -3.94 14.50
C SER A 524 10.08 -3.74 15.96
N ASP A 525 10.13 -2.47 16.35
CA ASP A 525 10.56 -2.00 17.67
C ASP A 525 9.57 -2.44 18.77
N THR A 526 10.04 -2.54 20.02
CA THR A 526 9.17 -2.64 21.20
C THR A 526 9.35 -1.47 22.16
N ALA A 527 8.24 -0.85 22.52
CA ALA A 527 8.08 0.01 23.70
C ALA A 527 7.20 -0.66 24.77
N GLY A 528 6.76 -1.90 24.55
CA GLY A 528 5.88 -2.67 25.45
C GLY A 528 6.63 -3.66 26.34
N ALA A 529 5.89 -4.48 27.08
CA ALA A 529 6.46 -5.57 27.89
C ALA A 529 6.87 -6.79 27.06
N GLY A 530 6.36 -6.95 25.84
CA GLY A 530 6.77 -8.00 24.91
C GLY A 530 8.02 -7.64 24.11
N ASN A 531 8.70 -8.64 23.55
CA ASN A 531 9.92 -8.46 22.75
C ASN A 531 9.65 -7.76 21.39
N ALA A 532 10.68 -7.15 20.82
CA ALA A 532 10.71 -6.74 19.42
C ALA A 532 10.68 -7.96 18.47
N GLY A 533 10.27 -7.77 17.21
CA GLY A 533 10.10 -8.85 16.23
C GLY A 533 11.37 -9.16 15.41
N ARG A 534 11.22 -9.87 14.29
CA ARG A 534 12.31 -10.06 13.29
C ARG A 534 12.08 -9.17 12.07
N VAL A 535 13.15 -8.60 11.53
CA VAL A 535 13.16 -8.08 10.16
C VAL A 535 14.10 -8.92 9.30
N GLU A 536 13.64 -9.37 8.14
CA GLU A 536 14.45 -10.04 7.12
C GLU A 536 14.28 -9.33 5.77
N ILE A 537 15.41 -8.94 5.16
CA ILE A 537 15.49 -8.16 3.93
C ILE A 537 16.29 -8.98 2.93
N GLY A 538 15.68 -9.36 1.82
CA GLY A 538 16.34 -10.06 0.71
C GLY A 538 16.36 -9.21 -0.56
N VAL A 539 17.53 -8.72 -0.95
CA VAL A 539 17.71 -7.89 -2.15
C VAL A 539 18.58 -8.64 -3.17
N GLU A 540 18.24 -8.58 -4.45
CA GLU A 540 19.03 -9.27 -5.50
C GLU A 540 20.28 -8.48 -5.91
N GLN A 541 20.21 -7.14 -5.85
CA GLN A 541 21.28 -6.22 -6.23
C GLN A 541 21.60 -5.29 -5.05
N LEU A 542 21.23 -4.00 -5.11
CA LEU A 542 21.63 -2.97 -4.15
C LEU A 542 20.59 -2.77 -3.04
N ALA A 543 21.02 -2.96 -1.79
CA ALA A 543 20.35 -2.44 -0.60
C ALA A 543 20.96 -1.08 -0.21
N GLN A 544 20.18 -0.02 -0.25
CA GLN A 544 20.60 1.34 0.09
C GLN A 544 19.80 1.92 1.26
N PHE A 545 20.53 2.39 2.27
CA PHE A 545 20.02 3.14 3.41
C PHE A 545 20.75 4.48 3.48
N ASP A 546 20.05 5.59 3.22
CA ASP A 546 20.69 6.91 3.10
C ASP A 546 20.02 8.02 3.90
N GLY A 547 20.83 8.78 4.63
CA GLY A 547 20.42 10.05 5.19
C GLY A 547 19.54 9.95 6.43
N ARG A 548 18.91 11.09 6.73
CA ARG A 548 18.04 11.33 7.88
C ARG A 548 16.90 12.25 7.43
N SER A 549 15.79 12.29 8.17
CA SER A 549 14.70 13.24 7.94
C SER A 549 15.19 14.68 8.13
N PRO A 550 15.05 15.58 7.13
CA PRO A 550 15.38 16.99 7.28
C PRO A 550 14.56 17.73 8.36
N GLN A 551 13.38 17.20 8.71
CA GLN A 551 12.42 17.82 9.62
C GLN A 551 12.59 17.38 11.08
N SER A 552 12.92 16.10 11.30
CA SER A 552 12.96 15.48 12.64
C SER A 552 14.35 14.98 13.06
N ASN A 553 15.31 14.98 12.15
CA ASN A 553 16.61 14.33 12.29
C ASN A 553 16.54 12.82 12.63
N ALA A 554 15.39 12.17 12.37
CA ALA A 554 15.26 10.71 12.49
C ALA A 554 16.05 10.00 11.39
N PRO A 555 16.88 8.98 11.71
CA PRO A 555 17.66 8.26 10.71
C PRO A 555 16.78 7.46 9.74
N SER A 556 17.18 7.40 8.47
CA SER A 556 16.72 6.33 7.57
C SER A 556 17.22 4.99 8.09
N GLY A 557 16.47 3.90 7.94
CA GLY A 557 17.02 2.60 8.39
C GLY A 557 16.06 1.46 8.69
N VAL A 558 16.62 0.47 9.37
CA VAL A 558 15.93 -0.71 9.90
C VAL A 558 16.09 -0.79 11.41
N PHE A 559 15.01 -1.04 12.13
CA PHE A 559 14.95 -0.93 13.59
C PHE A 559 14.22 -2.13 14.19
N VAL A 560 14.88 -2.84 15.10
CA VAL A 560 14.33 -3.97 15.87
C VAL A 560 14.68 -3.79 17.36
N SER A 561 14.60 -2.56 17.85
CA SER A 561 15.15 -2.16 19.15
C SER A 561 14.16 -2.37 20.31
N SER A 562 14.70 -2.70 21.48
CA SER A 562 14.04 -2.59 22.78
C SER A 562 14.19 -1.15 23.27
N LEU A 563 13.11 -0.39 23.27
CA LEU A 563 13.11 1.05 23.58
C LEU A 563 13.00 1.31 25.09
N ALA A 564 13.31 2.54 25.51
CA ALA A 564 13.31 2.93 26.91
C ALA A 564 11.92 2.73 27.55
N GLY A 565 11.88 2.04 28.69
CA GLY A 565 10.63 1.67 29.37
C GLY A 565 9.96 0.38 28.87
N SER A 566 10.48 -0.26 27.81
CA SER A 566 10.05 -1.61 27.42
C SER A 566 10.51 -2.66 28.43
N GLY A 567 9.76 -3.78 28.49
CA GLY A 567 10.08 -4.94 29.34
C GLY A 567 10.64 -6.14 28.57
N GLY A 568 10.59 -6.10 27.23
CA GLY A 568 11.02 -7.18 26.34
C GLY A 568 12.39 -6.94 25.68
N ALA A 569 12.97 -8.01 25.15
CA ALA A 569 14.27 -8.01 24.47
C ALA A 569 14.25 -7.37 23.07
N GLY A 570 15.44 -7.02 22.59
CA GLY A 570 15.67 -6.62 21.20
C GLY A 570 15.37 -7.74 20.21
N GLY A 571 14.95 -7.35 19.01
CA GLY A 571 14.57 -8.20 17.90
C GLY A 571 15.74 -8.54 16.99
N ASN A 572 15.54 -9.38 15.97
CA ASN A 572 16.67 -9.82 15.14
C ASN A 572 16.55 -9.28 13.71
N LEU A 573 17.67 -8.85 13.13
CA LEU A 573 17.76 -8.35 11.77
C LEU A 573 18.60 -9.27 10.90
N ARG A 574 18.11 -9.60 9.71
CA ARG A 574 18.88 -10.23 8.64
C ARG A 574 18.77 -9.39 7.36
N VAL A 575 19.90 -9.02 6.78
CA VAL A 575 19.99 -8.41 5.45
C VAL A 575 20.75 -9.36 4.54
N LYS A 576 20.22 -9.63 3.35
CA LYS A 576 20.90 -10.31 2.26
C LYS A 576 20.89 -9.42 1.02
N ALA A 577 22.03 -9.24 0.36
CA ALA A 577 22.15 -8.43 -0.86
C ALA A 577 23.27 -8.91 -1.79
N ALA A 578 23.38 -8.35 -2.99
CA ALA A 578 24.66 -8.31 -3.68
C ALA A 578 25.56 -7.25 -3.03
N ASP A 579 25.02 -6.04 -2.88
CA ASP A 579 25.73 -4.86 -2.36
C ASP A 579 24.89 -4.15 -1.28
N LEU A 580 25.55 -3.61 -0.25
CA LEU A 580 24.92 -2.87 0.84
C LEU A 580 25.59 -1.51 1.05
N THR A 581 24.81 -0.44 1.04
CA THR A 581 25.25 0.93 1.33
C THR A 581 24.49 1.53 2.52
N ILE A 582 25.22 2.12 3.47
CA ILE A 582 24.66 2.79 4.66
C ILE A 582 25.34 4.17 4.80
N THR A 583 24.66 5.24 4.40
CA THR A 583 25.28 6.56 4.23
C THR A 583 24.55 7.70 4.96
N ASN A 584 25.26 8.80 5.19
CA ASN A 584 24.73 10.09 5.66
C ASN A 584 23.90 10.03 6.96
N GLY A 585 24.25 9.13 7.88
CA GLY A 585 23.62 8.98 9.19
C GLY A 585 22.48 7.97 9.27
N ALA A 586 22.32 7.11 8.25
CA ALA A 586 21.35 6.01 8.22
C ALA A 586 21.80 4.77 9.05
N ARG A 587 20.87 3.92 9.48
CA ARG A 587 21.17 2.87 10.49
C ARG A 587 20.51 1.52 10.26
N LEU A 588 21.22 0.46 10.66
CA LEU A 588 20.65 -0.87 10.94
C LEU A 588 20.79 -1.11 12.45
N GLU A 589 19.70 -1.11 13.20
CA GLU A 589 19.70 -0.96 14.66
C GLU A 589 18.88 -2.06 15.37
N ALA A 590 19.49 -2.69 16.39
CA ALA A 590 18.91 -3.76 17.21
C ALA A 590 19.20 -3.51 18.71
N LEU A 591 19.13 -2.26 19.13
CA LEU A 591 19.57 -1.76 20.44
C LEU A 591 18.69 -2.24 21.60
N THR A 592 19.22 -2.23 22.83
CA THR A 592 18.40 -2.29 24.06
C THR A 592 18.56 -1.05 24.94
N ALA A 593 17.43 -0.53 25.42
CA ALA A 593 17.31 0.47 26.48
C ALA A 593 16.46 -0.06 27.66
N SER A 594 16.38 -1.39 27.81
CA SER A 594 15.69 -2.07 28.91
C SER A 594 16.67 -2.87 29.79
N ALA A 595 16.14 -3.73 30.67
CA ALA A 595 16.89 -4.75 31.39
C ALA A 595 17.07 -6.06 30.61
N GLN A 596 16.50 -6.17 29.40
CA GLN A 596 16.66 -7.32 28.51
C GLN A 596 17.75 -7.06 27.47
N ASN A 597 18.35 -8.13 26.94
CA ASN A 597 19.44 -8.02 25.96
C ASN A 597 19.02 -7.34 24.65
N ALA A 598 19.99 -6.72 23.99
CA ALA A 598 19.90 -6.27 22.60
C ALA A 598 19.77 -7.46 21.63
N GLY A 599 19.35 -7.13 20.42
CA GLY A 599 19.08 -8.06 19.34
C GLY A 599 20.30 -8.33 18.45
N ASN A 600 20.24 -9.38 17.63
CA ASN A 600 21.35 -9.75 16.74
C ASN A 600 21.12 -9.27 15.31
N ILE A 601 22.18 -8.90 14.61
CA ILE A 601 22.16 -8.45 13.21
C ILE A 601 23.08 -9.36 12.38
N LYS A 602 22.56 -9.95 11.29
CA LYS A 602 23.36 -10.65 10.28
C LYS A 602 23.29 -9.97 8.92
N ILE A 603 24.45 -9.71 8.33
CA ILE A 603 24.67 -9.10 7.02
C ILE A 603 25.31 -10.17 6.10
N ASP A 604 24.53 -10.62 5.13
CA ASP A 604 24.78 -11.76 4.23
C ASP A 604 24.89 -11.21 2.79
N VAL A 605 25.97 -10.47 2.53
CA VAL A 605 26.11 -9.60 1.35
C VAL A 605 27.19 -10.17 0.43
N SER A 606 26.96 -10.16 -0.89
CA SER A 606 27.78 -10.98 -1.79
C SER A 606 29.10 -10.33 -2.20
N ASN A 607 29.12 -9.01 -2.42
CA ASN A 607 30.30 -8.27 -2.88
C ASN A 607 30.73 -7.22 -1.85
N ASP A 608 29.99 -6.12 -1.73
CA ASP A 608 30.44 -4.90 -1.03
C ASP A 608 29.50 -4.49 0.11
N VAL A 609 30.08 -4.24 1.29
CA VAL A 609 29.44 -3.51 2.40
C VAL A 609 30.16 -2.18 2.61
N SER A 610 29.49 -1.08 2.27
CA SER A 610 30.03 0.28 2.38
C SER A 610 29.22 1.13 3.36
N VAL A 611 29.89 1.66 4.39
CA VAL A 611 29.31 2.56 5.38
C VAL A 611 30.10 3.86 5.40
N SER A 612 29.43 5.01 5.17
CA SER A 612 30.09 6.33 5.25
C SER A 612 29.29 7.40 5.99
N GLY A 613 30.00 8.24 6.72
CA GLY A 613 29.45 9.42 7.40
C GLY A 613 29.14 9.20 8.88
N GLU A 614 29.21 10.28 9.66
CA GLU A 614 29.01 10.26 11.10
C GLU A 614 27.63 9.71 11.50
N GLY A 615 27.62 8.72 12.39
CA GLY A 615 26.39 8.09 12.88
C GLY A 615 25.71 7.13 11.88
N SER A 616 26.32 6.90 10.71
CA SER A 616 25.99 5.78 9.81
C SER A 616 26.50 4.46 10.38
N GLY A 617 25.73 3.37 10.25
CA GLY A 617 26.26 2.05 10.62
C GLY A 617 25.29 0.96 11.03
N VAL A 618 25.89 -0.07 11.64
CA VAL A 618 25.21 -1.26 12.17
C VAL A 618 25.41 -1.32 13.68
N PHE A 619 24.32 -1.34 14.45
CA PHE A 619 24.32 -1.08 15.89
C PHE A 619 23.48 -2.09 16.68
N ALA A 620 24.10 -2.88 17.55
CA ALA A 620 23.43 -3.73 18.54
C ALA A 620 23.82 -3.33 19.99
N ASN A 621 23.92 -2.03 20.23
CA ASN A 621 24.36 -1.41 21.48
C ASN A 621 23.36 -1.62 22.64
N THR A 622 23.84 -1.37 23.87
CA THR A 622 22.99 -1.02 25.02
C THR A 622 23.03 0.49 25.22
N ALA A 623 21.88 1.13 25.46
CA ALA A 623 21.82 2.56 25.78
C ALA A 623 22.30 2.89 27.20
N ILE A 624 22.64 4.16 27.45
CA ILE A 624 22.93 4.70 28.79
C ILE A 624 21.81 4.29 29.77
N ALA A 625 22.19 3.76 30.93
CA ALA A 625 21.32 3.19 31.97
C ALA A 625 20.55 1.90 31.63
N SER A 626 20.85 1.23 30.51
CA SER A 626 20.46 -0.17 30.30
C SER A 626 21.20 -1.11 31.28
N SER A 627 20.58 -2.25 31.59
CA SER A 627 21.22 -3.38 32.30
C SER A 627 21.12 -4.71 31.54
N GLY A 628 20.57 -4.68 30.31
CA GLY A 628 20.70 -5.79 29.36
C GLY A 628 22.08 -5.78 28.70
N ASN A 629 22.47 -6.90 28.10
CA ASN A 629 23.75 -7.02 27.38
C ASN A 629 23.62 -6.61 25.90
N GLY A 630 24.74 -6.25 25.28
CA GLY A 630 24.83 -5.96 23.85
C GLY A 630 24.54 -7.20 22.99
N GLY A 631 24.04 -6.96 21.77
CA GLY A 631 23.70 -8.00 20.81
C GLY A 631 24.87 -8.32 19.87
N ASN A 632 24.75 -9.38 19.06
CA ASN A 632 25.84 -9.81 18.18
C ASN A 632 25.65 -9.27 16.75
N ILE A 633 26.75 -8.87 16.12
CA ILE A 633 26.81 -8.50 14.70
C ILE A 633 27.61 -9.57 13.94
N ASP A 634 27.09 -10.00 12.80
CA ASP A 634 27.67 -11.05 11.95
C ASP A 634 27.72 -10.58 10.49
N ILE A 635 28.91 -10.41 9.91
CA ILE A 635 29.13 -9.77 8.60
C ILE A 635 30.04 -10.66 7.74
N ASP A 636 29.62 -10.95 6.50
CA ASP A 636 30.23 -11.97 5.62
C ASP A 636 30.25 -11.62 4.09
N PRO A 637 30.83 -10.48 3.64
CA PRO A 637 31.01 -10.12 2.21
C PRO A 637 32.48 -10.21 1.72
N ILE A 638 32.74 -10.00 0.43
CA ILE A 638 34.12 -9.93 -0.12
C ILE A 638 34.84 -8.66 0.34
N PHE A 639 34.18 -7.50 0.22
CA PHE A 639 34.72 -6.17 0.54
C PHE A 639 33.92 -5.48 1.64
N ILE A 640 34.64 -4.85 2.57
CA ILE A 640 34.07 -4.00 3.62
C ILE A 640 34.81 -2.66 3.63
N ARG A 641 34.08 -1.55 3.53
CA ARG A 641 34.60 -0.21 3.75
C ARG A 641 33.81 0.53 4.83
N LEU A 642 34.51 1.05 5.82
CA LEU A 642 34.02 1.99 6.83
C LEU A 642 34.76 3.31 6.67
N SER A 643 34.07 4.40 6.32
CA SER A 643 34.69 5.71 6.15
C SER A 643 33.93 6.89 6.76
N ASP A 644 34.61 8.01 6.96
CA ASP A 644 34.02 9.30 7.38
C ASP A 644 33.17 9.26 8.67
N GLY A 645 33.52 8.38 9.62
CA GLY A 645 32.74 8.13 10.85
C GLY A 645 31.79 6.92 10.80
N GLY A 646 31.78 6.16 9.69
CA GLY A 646 31.01 4.94 9.52
C GLY A 646 31.44 3.83 10.49
N ARG A 647 30.46 3.12 11.08
CA ARG A 647 30.69 2.30 12.28
C ARG A 647 29.95 0.95 12.29
N PHE A 648 30.60 -0.08 12.85
CA PHE A 648 29.96 -1.26 13.41
C PHE A 648 30.08 -1.23 14.94
N SER A 649 28.99 -1.53 15.66
CA SER A 649 28.89 -1.23 17.09
C SER A 649 28.06 -2.26 17.87
N VAL A 650 28.61 -2.79 18.95
CA VAL A 650 27.91 -3.66 19.93
C VAL A 650 28.14 -3.17 21.37
N SER A 651 28.52 -1.90 21.51
CA SER A 651 29.02 -1.29 22.73
C SER A 651 27.96 -1.16 23.83
N ALA A 652 28.39 -1.32 25.07
CA ALA A 652 27.54 -1.20 26.25
C ALA A 652 27.70 0.17 26.94
N GLU A 653 26.80 1.10 26.67
CA GLU A 653 26.71 2.40 27.37
C GLU A 653 26.06 2.26 28.76
N GLY A 654 25.50 1.09 29.07
CA GLY A 654 24.90 0.75 30.35
C GLY A 654 25.82 -0.02 31.29
N SER A 655 25.21 -0.80 32.17
CA SER A 655 25.89 -1.70 33.14
C SER A 655 25.98 -3.16 32.65
N GLY A 656 25.40 -3.48 31.51
CA GLY A 656 25.54 -4.78 30.85
C GLY A 656 26.90 -4.98 30.19
N VAL A 657 27.17 -6.21 29.75
CA VAL A 657 28.36 -6.56 28.97
C VAL A 657 28.12 -6.18 27.50
N ALA A 658 29.15 -5.72 26.80
CA ALA A 658 29.06 -5.45 25.37
C ALA A 658 28.95 -6.75 24.54
N GLY A 659 28.35 -6.65 23.35
CA GLY A 659 28.11 -7.80 22.47
C GLY A 659 29.34 -8.26 21.69
N ASN A 660 29.17 -9.13 20.69
CA ASN A 660 30.31 -9.62 19.89
C ASN A 660 30.14 -9.28 18.41
N ILE A 661 31.25 -9.08 17.68
CA ILE A 661 31.23 -8.90 16.22
C ILE A 661 32.07 -9.99 15.57
N ARG A 662 31.48 -10.73 14.62
CA ARG A 662 32.23 -11.54 13.65
C ARG A 662 32.27 -10.79 12.32
N VAL A 663 33.47 -10.64 11.77
CA VAL A 663 33.71 -10.08 10.44
C VAL A 663 34.48 -11.10 9.61
N VAL A 664 33.93 -11.47 8.46
CA VAL A 664 34.60 -12.32 7.46
C VAL A 664 34.58 -11.62 6.12
N GLY A 665 35.61 -11.83 5.31
CA GLY A 665 35.70 -11.34 3.94
C GLY A 665 37.09 -11.49 3.35
N ASP A 666 37.36 -10.85 2.21
CA ASP A 666 38.73 -10.73 1.66
C ASP A 666 39.40 -9.43 2.08
N PHE A 667 38.66 -8.32 2.11
CA PHE A 667 39.20 -6.97 2.32
C PHE A 667 38.41 -6.18 3.35
N LEU A 668 39.10 -5.62 4.35
CA LEU A 668 38.52 -4.71 5.34
C LEU A 668 39.29 -3.38 5.36
N ILE A 669 38.63 -2.28 4.97
CA ILE A 669 39.22 -0.95 4.90
C ILE A 669 38.49 -0.02 5.86
N LEU A 670 39.21 0.50 6.86
CA LEU A 670 38.75 1.58 7.73
C LEU A 670 39.51 2.87 7.34
N ASP A 671 38.78 3.96 7.18
CA ASP A 671 39.30 5.23 6.68
C ASP A 671 38.56 6.39 7.38
N ASN A 672 39.01 6.73 8.59
CA ASN A 672 38.17 7.27 9.68
C ASN A 672 36.97 6.35 9.97
N GLY A 673 37.22 5.03 10.10
CA GLY A 673 36.22 3.99 10.35
C GLY A 673 36.32 3.36 11.74
N PHE A 674 35.21 2.81 12.25
CA PHE A 674 35.12 2.34 13.66
C PHE A 674 34.47 0.95 13.79
N ILE A 675 35.09 0.03 14.52
CA ILE A 675 34.52 -1.27 14.91
C ILE A 675 34.62 -1.41 16.43
N ASP A 676 33.50 -1.30 17.15
CA ASP A 676 33.51 -1.05 18.59
C ASP A 676 32.59 -1.98 19.41
N ALA A 677 33.22 -2.72 20.33
CA ALA A 677 32.60 -3.55 21.36
C ALA A 677 32.98 -3.09 22.78
N SER A 678 33.26 -1.80 22.98
CA SER A 678 33.63 -1.24 24.28
C SER A 678 32.45 -1.10 25.25
N SER A 679 32.73 -0.97 26.54
CA SER A 679 31.74 -0.85 27.62
C SER A 679 32.06 0.29 28.61
N GLN A 680 31.04 0.96 29.15
CA GLN A 680 31.23 2.07 30.10
C GLN A 680 31.27 1.62 31.58
N ALA A 681 30.52 0.58 31.95
CA ALA A 681 30.47 0.07 33.33
C ALA A 681 30.24 -1.46 33.43
N GLY A 682 30.35 -2.17 32.30
CA GLY A 682 30.40 -3.63 32.23
C GLY A 682 31.73 -4.08 31.62
N SER A 683 31.86 -5.36 31.27
CA SER A 683 33.05 -5.85 30.52
C SER A 683 32.92 -5.63 29.02
N GLY A 684 34.07 -5.51 28.35
CA GLY A 684 34.17 -5.37 26.90
C GLY A 684 33.73 -6.66 26.18
N GLY A 685 33.23 -6.48 24.97
CA GLY A 685 32.77 -7.55 24.10
C GLY A 685 33.87 -8.11 23.22
N ASN A 686 33.63 -9.23 22.54
CA ASN A 686 34.69 -9.91 21.75
C ASN A 686 34.57 -9.61 20.25
N LEU A 687 35.71 -9.43 19.59
CA LEU A 687 35.79 -9.22 18.14
C LEU A 687 36.55 -10.39 17.48
N SER A 688 36.03 -10.93 16.39
CA SER A 688 36.69 -11.98 15.61
C SER A 688 36.71 -11.63 14.13
N PHE A 689 37.89 -11.66 13.53
CA PHE A 689 38.12 -11.34 12.12
C PHE A 689 38.72 -12.54 11.39
N ASP A 690 38.20 -12.84 10.20
CA ASP A 690 38.73 -13.85 9.27
C ASP A 690 38.80 -13.21 7.88
N ILE A 691 39.93 -12.56 7.58
CA ILE A 691 40.07 -11.67 6.41
C ILE A 691 41.11 -12.26 5.44
N GLY A 692 40.68 -12.58 4.22
CA GLY A 692 41.46 -13.34 3.25
C GLY A 692 42.70 -12.63 2.69
N GLN A 693 42.74 -11.29 2.66
CA GLN A 693 43.82 -10.52 2.03
C GLN A 693 44.46 -9.50 3.00
N TYR A 694 43.72 -8.46 3.42
CA TYR A 694 44.25 -7.45 4.34
C TYR A 694 43.20 -6.66 5.14
N ILE A 695 43.61 -6.19 6.31
CA ILE A 695 42.95 -5.11 7.06
C ILE A 695 43.77 -3.84 6.84
N GLN A 696 43.16 -2.78 6.30
CA GLN A 696 43.78 -1.46 6.13
C GLN A 696 43.16 -0.45 7.09
N LEU A 697 43.99 0.31 7.80
CA LEU A 697 43.58 1.36 8.74
C LEU A 697 44.17 2.72 8.34
N GLN A 698 43.31 3.73 8.18
CA GLN A 698 43.71 5.08 7.77
C GLN A 698 42.96 6.16 8.57
N ASN A 699 43.56 7.35 8.69
CA ASN A 699 42.90 8.58 9.15
C ASN A 699 42.14 8.45 10.48
N GLY A 700 42.76 7.91 11.54
CA GLY A 700 42.17 7.80 12.87
C GLY A 700 41.25 6.59 13.06
N SER A 701 41.46 5.51 12.29
CA SER A 701 40.60 4.33 12.34
C SER A 701 40.82 3.47 13.59
N ASN A 702 39.74 2.97 14.18
CA ASN A 702 39.77 2.36 15.50
C ASN A 702 39.00 1.02 15.55
N ILE A 703 39.66 -0.01 16.11
CA ILE A 703 39.06 -1.31 16.44
C ILE A 703 39.17 -1.52 17.95
N THR A 704 38.05 -1.58 18.67
CA THR A 704 38.02 -1.32 20.12
C THR A 704 37.16 -2.30 20.91
N THR A 705 37.69 -2.76 22.05
CA THR A 705 37.05 -3.69 23.01
C THR A 705 37.22 -3.20 24.47
N ASN A 706 37.39 -1.88 24.65
CA ASN A 706 37.82 -1.27 25.90
C ASN A 706 36.73 -1.35 26.98
N ALA A 707 37.12 -1.39 28.26
CA ALA A 707 36.17 -1.54 29.36
C ALA A 707 36.36 -0.56 30.51
N GLY A 708 35.25 0.06 30.90
CA GLY A 708 35.13 0.85 32.11
C GLY A 708 35.52 2.32 31.96
N LEU A 709 34.87 3.14 32.78
CA LEU A 709 35.22 4.54 33.03
C LEU A 709 35.85 4.65 34.41
N SER A 710 36.36 5.84 34.78
CA SER A 710 36.88 6.09 36.13
C SER A 710 35.87 5.94 37.28
N SER A 711 34.59 5.73 36.95
CA SER A 711 33.48 5.49 37.87
C SER A 711 32.71 4.19 37.58
N GLY A 712 33.18 3.33 36.66
CA GLY A 712 32.50 2.09 36.27
C GLY A 712 33.52 1.02 35.89
N GLY A 713 33.52 -0.10 36.60
CA GLY A 713 34.49 -1.18 36.37
C GLY A 713 34.20 -2.03 35.14
N GLY A 714 35.06 -3.02 34.89
CA GLY A 714 34.97 -3.93 33.75
C GLY A 714 36.33 -4.47 33.32
N ASN A 715 36.35 -5.68 32.76
CA ASN A 715 37.53 -6.23 32.08
C ASN A 715 37.45 -5.93 30.58
N GLY A 716 38.59 -5.68 29.94
CA GLY A 716 38.68 -5.53 28.48
C GLY A 716 38.19 -6.79 27.75
N GLY A 717 37.58 -6.61 26.59
CA GLY A 717 37.13 -7.71 25.72
C GLY A 717 38.29 -8.36 24.96
N ASN A 718 38.05 -9.52 24.35
CA ASN A 718 39.10 -10.25 23.63
C ASN A 718 38.98 -10.04 22.11
N MET A 719 40.11 -10.06 21.41
CA MET A 719 40.18 -9.90 19.96
C MET A 719 41.01 -11.02 19.33
N ASN A 720 40.44 -11.68 18.33
CA ASN A 720 41.14 -12.66 17.49
C ASN A 720 41.12 -12.18 16.04
N ILE A 721 42.28 -11.90 15.47
CA ILE A 721 42.43 -11.43 14.09
C ILE A 721 43.20 -12.47 13.27
N ARG A 722 42.57 -13.05 12.24
CA ARG A 722 43.26 -13.81 11.20
C ARG A 722 43.25 -13.02 9.90
N VAL A 723 44.43 -12.65 9.40
CA VAL A 723 44.61 -11.92 8.14
C VAL A 723 46.06 -12.01 7.67
N PRO A 724 46.38 -12.13 6.36
CA PRO A 724 47.77 -12.07 5.91
C PRO A 724 48.49 -10.77 6.32
N PHE A 725 47.84 -9.61 6.15
CA PHE A 725 48.44 -8.31 6.45
C PHE A 725 47.51 -7.38 7.25
N VAL A 726 48.05 -6.73 8.28
CA VAL A 726 47.47 -5.51 8.89
C VAL A 726 48.31 -4.32 8.44
N ILE A 727 47.69 -3.32 7.80
CA ILE A 727 48.36 -2.19 7.17
C ILE A 727 47.78 -0.88 7.72
N ALA A 728 48.51 -0.21 8.61
CA ALA A 728 48.13 1.11 9.12
C ALA A 728 48.99 2.21 8.49
N THR A 729 48.37 3.24 7.92
CA THR A 729 49.10 4.37 7.33
C THR A 729 49.87 5.12 8.43
N PRO A 730 51.22 5.28 8.33
CA PRO A 730 52.03 5.78 9.45
C PRO A 730 51.63 7.17 9.97
N ASN A 731 51.68 7.32 11.29
CA ASN A 731 51.41 8.56 12.04
C ASN A 731 49.99 9.13 11.88
N GLN A 732 48.97 8.26 11.90
CA GLN A 732 47.57 8.65 11.70
C GLN A 732 46.61 8.14 12.81
N ASP A 733 47.10 7.88 14.02
CA ASP A 733 46.30 7.50 15.20
C ASP A 733 45.35 6.30 14.96
N ASN A 734 45.83 5.31 14.20
CA ASN A 734 45.07 4.09 13.88
C ASN A 734 45.32 3.00 14.92
N ASN A 735 44.29 2.60 15.67
CA ASN A 735 44.49 1.83 16.90
C ASN A 735 43.65 0.55 16.97
N ILE A 736 44.21 -0.47 17.64
CA ILE A 736 43.57 -1.75 17.96
C ILE A 736 43.67 -1.95 19.47
N THR A 737 42.55 -1.89 20.21
CA THR A 737 42.61 -1.72 21.68
C THR A 737 41.66 -2.61 22.48
N ALA A 738 42.16 -3.10 23.62
CA ALA A 738 41.46 -3.96 24.59
C ALA A 738 41.74 -3.51 26.04
N ASN A 739 41.85 -2.21 26.26
CA ASN A 739 42.25 -1.62 27.54
C ASN A 739 41.14 -1.71 28.59
N ALA A 740 41.50 -1.58 29.87
CA ALA A 740 40.55 -1.49 30.98
C ALA A 740 40.87 -0.33 31.93
N PHE A 741 39.86 0.21 32.63
CA PHE A 741 40.10 1.15 33.73
C PHE A 741 40.38 0.42 35.05
N ASP A 742 39.36 -0.26 35.61
CA ASP A 742 39.42 -0.85 36.95
C ASP A 742 39.68 -2.37 36.96
N GLY A 743 39.13 -3.10 35.98
CA GLY A 743 39.37 -4.53 35.80
C GLY A 743 40.64 -4.82 34.98
N ASN A 744 40.82 -6.07 34.59
CA ASN A 744 41.97 -6.48 33.79
C ASN A 744 41.83 -6.07 32.32
N GLY A 745 42.95 -5.80 31.66
CA GLY A 745 43.00 -5.68 30.22
C GLY A 745 42.55 -6.96 29.51
N GLY A 746 42.02 -6.79 28.30
CA GLY A 746 41.58 -7.88 27.43
C GLY A 746 42.71 -8.37 26.52
N ASN A 747 42.55 -9.57 25.96
CA ASN A 747 43.62 -10.24 25.21
C ASN A 747 43.46 -10.03 23.70
N ILE A 748 44.55 -9.74 23.00
CA ILE A 748 44.58 -9.56 21.55
C ILE A 748 45.51 -10.61 20.92
N GLU A 749 44.94 -11.55 20.18
CA GLU A 749 45.67 -12.51 19.35
C GLU A 749 45.56 -12.10 17.87
N ILE A 750 46.70 -11.96 17.20
CA ILE A 750 46.77 -11.70 15.75
C ILE A 750 47.59 -12.81 15.09
N THR A 751 47.01 -13.47 14.09
CA THR A 751 47.69 -14.41 13.21
C THR A 751 47.83 -13.77 11.83
N ALA A 752 49.06 -13.36 11.49
CA ALA A 752 49.37 -12.59 10.28
C ALA A 752 50.81 -12.76 9.81
N ASP A 753 51.06 -12.62 8.50
CA ASP A 753 52.40 -12.66 7.90
C ASP A 753 53.20 -11.39 8.23
N ALA A 754 52.54 -10.22 8.28
CA ALA A 754 53.15 -8.99 8.77
C ALA A 754 52.15 -7.96 9.33
N LEU A 755 52.60 -7.23 10.36
CA LEU A 755 52.01 -5.96 10.80
C LEU A 755 52.82 -4.81 10.21
N LEU A 756 52.20 -3.95 9.42
CA LEU A 756 52.86 -2.85 8.70
C LEU A 756 52.34 -1.50 9.20
N GLY A 757 53.25 -0.67 9.72
CA GLY A 757 52.94 0.70 10.17
C GLY A 757 52.17 0.82 11.49
N ILE A 758 51.90 -0.29 12.19
CA ILE A 758 51.30 -0.38 13.53
C ILE A 758 52.23 -1.15 14.47
N THR A 759 52.18 -0.90 15.79
CA THR A 759 53.05 -1.59 16.76
C THR A 759 52.37 -1.74 18.12
N PHE A 760 52.69 -2.83 18.85
CA PHE A 760 52.24 -3.03 20.23
C PHE A 760 52.97 -2.11 21.22
N ASN A 761 52.22 -1.45 22.11
CA ASN A 761 52.74 -0.51 23.10
C ASN A 761 51.90 -0.48 24.39
N ASP A 762 52.53 -0.22 25.53
CA ASP A 762 51.88 -0.15 26.85
C ASP A 762 50.88 1.01 26.98
N ALA A 763 51.02 2.05 26.14
CA ALA A 763 50.17 3.23 26.10
C ALA A 763 49.96 3.72 24.67
N ASN A 764 48.73 4.13 24.37
CA ASN A 764 48.34 4.81 23.13
C ASN A 764 48.91 6.24 23.10
N ILE A 765 49.47 6.65 21.96
CA ILE A 765 49.94 8.01 21.72
C ILE A 765 49.31 8.54 20.42
N SER A 766 48.52 9.61 20.51
CA SER A 766 47.65 10.18 19.45
C SER A 766 48.33 10.77 18.19
N VAL A 767 49.53 10.32 17.87
CA VAL A 767 50.27 10.58 16.61
C VAL A 767 50.93 9.30 16.06
N ARG A 768 50.62 8.14 16.63
CA ARG A 768 51.18 6.81 16.31
C ARG A 768 50.03 5.82 16.15
N ASN A 769 50.27 4.73 15.43
CA ASN A 769 49.29 3.66 15.29
C ASN A 769 49.61 2.56 16.32
N ASP A 770 48.74 2.32 17.29
CA ASP A 770 49.03 1.50 18.47
C ASP A 770 48.11 0.28 18.66
N ILE A 771 48.72 -0.85 19.05
CA ILE A 771 48.01 -1.99 19.63
C ILE A 771 48.20 -1.93 21.15
N THR A 772 47.12 -1.91 21.93
CA THR A 772 47.20 -1.72 23.40
C THR A 772 46.21 -2.61 24.15
N VAL A 773 46.64 -3.15 25.31
CA VAL A 773 45.87 -4.09 26.16
C VAL A 773 45.92 -3.71 27.64
N SER A 774 46.29 -2.48 27.97
CA SER A 774 46.68 -2.11 29.33
C SER A 774 45.52 -1.81 30.27
N SER A 775 45.74 -1.99 31.58
CA SER A 775 44.79 -1.62 32.63
C SER A 775 45.26 -0.42 33.45
N LYS A 776 44.34 0.41 33.94
CA LYS A 776 44.70 1.57 34.76
C LYS A 776 44.87 1.24 36.25
N LEU A 777 44.13 0.27 36.79
CA LEU A 777 44.15 -0.15 38.20
C LEU A 777 44.24 -1.67 38.40
N GLY A 778 43.87 -2.46 37.39
CA GLY A 778 43.96 -3.92 37.37
C GLY A 778 45.28 -4.43 36.78
N VAL A 779 45.26 -5.61 36.16
CA VAL A 779 46.41 -6.20 35.44
C VAL A 779 46.27 -5.97 33.94
N ASP A 780 47.36 -5.70 33.24
CA ASP A 780 47.39 -5.64 31.77
C ASP A 780 47.00 -6.99 31.13
N GLY A 781 46.40 -6.94 29.93
CA GLY A 781 46.05 -8.12 29.13
C GLY A 781 47.25 -8.70 28.36
N GLU A 782 47.03 -9.79 27.64
CA GLU A 782 48.06 -10.44 26.81
C GLU A 782 47.93 -10.04 25.33
N PHE A 783 49.08 -9.79 24.68
CA PHE A 783 49.17 -9.62 23.22
C PHE A 783 50.00 -10.75 22.61
N ILE A 784 49.42 -11.45 21.63
CA ILE A 784 50.03 -12.58 20.94
C ILE A 784 50.07 -12.28 19.43
N LEU A 785 51.26 -12.40 18.84
CA LEU A 785 51.46 -12.32 17.39
C LEU A 785 51.98 -13.65 16.85
N ASN A 786 51.12 -14.38 16.14
CA ASN A 786 51.44 -15.62 15.46
C ASN A 786 51.82 -15.32 14.00
N THR A 787 53.11 -15.19 13.70
CA THR A 787 53.60 -15.20 12.31
C THR A 787 53.81 -16.63 11.84
N PRO A 788 53.24 -17.06 10.70
CA PRO A 788 53.61 -18.34 10.08
C PRO A 788 55.12 -18.42 9.80
N ASP A 789 55.70 -19.63 9.85
CA ASP A 789 57.13 -19.85 9.57
C ASP A 789 57.45 -19.61 8.08
N VAL A 790 57.75 -18.36 7.72
CA VAL A 790 58.21 -17.97 6.38
C VAL A 790 59.66 -18.41 6.21
N ASP A 791 59.89 -19.63 5.68
CA ASP A 791 61.25 -20.14 5.38
C ASP A 791 61.99 -19.21 4.40
N PRO A 792 63.03 -18.47 4.85
CA PRO A 792 63.72 -17.50 4.00
C PRO A 792 64.58 -18.16 2.91
N SER A 793 64.87 -19.46 3.03
CA SER A 793 65.63 -20.20 2.02
C SER A 793 64.87 -20.32 0.69
N SER A 794 63.53 -20.22 0.73
CA SER A 794 62.64 -20.17 -0.43
C SER A 794 63.01 -19.06 -1.44
N GLY A 795 63.55 -17.94 -0.96
CA GLY A 795 63.97 -16.80 -1.78
C GLY A 795 65.41 -16.87 -2.31
N LEU A 796 66.23 -17.82 -1.83
CA LEU A 796 67.65 -17.90 -2.20
C LEU A 796 67.86 -18.66 -3.52
N ALA A 797 67.57 -17.96 -4.61
CA ALA A 797 68.04 -18.32 -5.95
C ALA A 797 69.58 -18.42 -5.95
N LYS A 798 70.10 -19.65 -5.79
CA LYS A 798 71.52 -19.93 -5.58
C LYS A 798 72.37 -19.42 -6.74
N LEU A 799 73.12 -18.34 -6.48
CA LEU A 799 73.98 -17.71 -7.48
C LEU A 799 75.02 -18.73 -7.99
N ILE A 800 74.95 -19.09 -9.28
CA ILE A 800 75.90 -20.02 -9.90
C ILE A 800 77.21 -19.28 -10.17
N THR A 801 78.11 -19.30 -9.19
CA THR A 801 79.46 -18.72 -9.29
C THR A 801 80.40 -19.59 -10.13
N ASN A 802 80.05 -19.82 -11.40
CA ASN A 802 81.00 -20.27 -12.42
C ASN A 802 81.90 -19.09 -12.81
N THR A 803 82.85 -18.76 -11.94
CA THR A 803 83.94 -17.83 -12.24
C THR A 803 84.89 -18.48 -13.25
N ASN A 804 84.61 -18.30 -14.54
CA ASN A 804 85.52 -18.71 -15.61
C ASN A 804 86.84 -17.93 -15.50
N ASP A 805 87.91 -18.63 -15.13
CA ASP A 805 89.26 -18.09 -15.07
C ASP A 805 89.77 -17.68 -16.47
N PRO A 806 90.09 -16.39 -16.70
CA PRO A 806 90.55 -15.90 -18.00
C PRO A 806 92.05 -16.17 -18.28
N SER A 807 92.81 -16.75 -17.34
CA SER A 807 94.28 -16.87 -17.45
C SER A 807 94.78 -17.90 -18.49
N ASN A 808 93.91 -18.73 -19.05
CA ASN A 808 94.29 -20.00 -19.69
C ASN A 808 93.98 -20.11 -21.20
N LYS A 809 93.74 -19.01 -21.93
CA LYS A 809 93.52 -19.01 -23.40
C LYS A 809 94.19 -17.84 -24.12
N VAL A 810 95.41 -18.06 -24.60
CA VAL A 810 96.19 -17.12 -25.43
C VAL A 810 96.80 -17.88 -26.62
N VAL A 811 96.43 -17.49 -27.85
CA VAL A 811 97.15 -17.77 -29.14
C VAL A 811 97.16 -19.27 -29.56
N GLU A 812 96.98 -19.71 -30.82
CA GLU A 812 96.73 -19.14 -32.16
C GLU A 812 95.82 -20.15 -32.95
N ALA A 813 95.47 -20.15 -34.25
CA ALA A 813 95.79 -19.34 -35.45
C ALA A 813 94.61 -19.34 -36.46
N CYS A 814 94.81 -18.72 -37.63
CA CYS A 814 93.82 -18.59 -38.71
C CYS A 814 94.05 -19.57 -39.89
N SER A 815 92.96 -20.01 -40.53
CA SER A 815 92.93 -20.33 -41.98
C SER A 815 91.50 -20.11 -42.52
N SER A 816 91.36 -19.85 -43.82
CA SER A 816 90.10 -19.45 -44.47
C SER A 816 89.45 -20.61 -45.27
N ASP A 817 88.12 -20.56 -45.48
CA ASP A 817 87.54 -20.32 -46.83
C ASP A 817 85.99 -20.41 -46.90
N VAL A 818 85.37 -19.26 -47.23
CA VAL A 818 84.28 -19.05 -48.23
C VAL A 818 83.00 -19.94 -48.23
N VAL A 819 81.83 -19.34 -47.87
CA VAL A 819 80.56 -19.15 -48.65
C VAL A 819 79.45 -18.56 -47.72
N ASN A 820 78.46 -17.80 -48.25
CA ASN A 820 77.49 -16.97 -47.50
C ASN A 820 76.01 -17.40 -47.57
N SER A 821 75.20 -17.05 -46.54
CA SER A 821 73.84 -16.43 -46.62
C SER A 821 73.36 -16.10 -45.18
N TYR A 822 73.13 -14.87 -44.71
CA TYR A 822 72.25 -13.75 -45.10
C TYR A 822 70.74 -13.92 -44.84
N THR A 823 70.25 -13.22 -43.80
CA THR A 823 68.98 -12.45 -43.76
C THR A 823 69.05 -11.49 -42.57
N VAL A 824 68.51 -10.26 -42.68
CA VAL A 824 68.64 -9.20 -41.65
C VAL A 824 67.37 -8.36 -41.50
N THR A 825 66.85 -8.30 -40.27
CA THR A 825 65.95 -7.27 -39.70
C THR A 825 66.20 -7.27 -38.17
N GLY A 826 66.80 -6.30 -37.47
CA GLY A 826 66.97 -4.85 -37.70
C GLY A 826 65.78 -4.10 -37.07
N ARG A 827 65.91 -3.13 -36.15
CA ARG A 827 67.04 -2.44 -35.45
C ARG A 827 66.48 -1.93 -34.09
N GLY A 828 67.20 -1.56 -33.02
CA GLY A 828 68.64 -1.51 -32.74
C GLY A 828 68.96 -0.35 -31.78
N GLY A 829 69.59 -0.61 -30.62
CA GLY A 829 70.02 0.41 -29.65
C GLY A 829 70.64 -0.20 -28.39
N LEU A 830 71.78 0.35 -27.92
CA LEU A 830 72.46 -0.06 -26.68
C LEU A 830 72.24 0.96 -25.56
N ALA A 831 72.38 0.53 -24.30
CA ALA A 831 72.41 1.41 -23.13
C ALA A 831 73.72 2.22 -23.05
N ALA A 832 73.69 3.34 -22.33
CA ALA A 832 74.80 4.28 -22.21
C ALA A 832 75.83 3.89 -21.13
N ASP A 833 77.05 4.42 -21.27
CA ASP A 833 78.20 4.19 -20.39
C ASP A 833 78.05 4.89 -19.02
N PRO A 834 78.10 4.16 -17.88
CA PRO A 834 78.07 4.73 -16.52
C PRO A 834 79.21 5.72 -16.20
N GLY A 835 80.32 5.72 -16.97
CA GLY A 835 81.44 6.64 -16.77
C GLY A 835 81.23 8.07 -17.30
N SER A 836 80.09 8.36 -17.92
CA SER A 836 79.87 9.62 -18.65
C SER A 836 79.46 10.80 -17.74
N THR A 837 80.29 11.86 -17.72
CA THR A 837 80.04 13.06 -16.90
C THR A 837 78.88 13.90 -17.44
N VAL A 838 77.77 13.96 -16.71
CA VAL A 838 76.61 14.81 -17.06
C VAL A 838 76.96 16.29 -16.87
N ARG A 839 77.20 17.01 -17.97
CA ARG A 839 77.12 18.47 -17.99
C ARG A 839 75.66 18.88 -18.10
N GLY A 840 75.15 19.58 -17.08
CA GLY A 840 73.79 20.10 -17.09
C GLY A 840 73.61 21.17 -18.16
N ASN A 841 72.54 21.04 -18.96
CA ASN A 841 72.07 22.09 -19.86
C ASN A 841 70.90 22.85 -19.21
N ASN A 842 70.90 24.16 -19.44
CA ASN A 842 70.05 25.17 -18.80
C ASN A 842 68.56 24.80 -18.69
N LEU A 843 67.97 25.13 -17.53
CA LEU A 843 66.54 25.36 -17.40
C LEU A 843 66.12 26.52 -18.31
N VAL A 844 65.28 26.24 -19.31
CA VAL A 844 64.44 27.27 -19.94
C VAL A 844 63.10 27.25 -19.20
N SER A 845 62.88 28.25 -18.35
CA SER A 845 61.60 28.47 -17.69
C SER A 845 60.64 29.15 -18.65
N ASP A 846 59.45 28.60 -18.86
CA ASP A 846 58.37 29.26 -19.60
C ASP A 846 57.67 30.27 -18.67
N LEU A 847 58.22 31.48 -18.59
CA LEU A 847 57.69 32.59 -17.81
C LEU A 847 56.54 33.31 -18.54
N ARG A 848 55.51 32.55 -18.93
CA ARG A 848 54.26 33.10 -19.44
C ARG A 848 53.18 33.03 -18.37
N ASP A 849 52.69 34.21 -18.04
CA ASP A 849 51.53 34.40 -17.17
C ASP A 849 50.26 33.93 -17.90
N PHE A 850 49.40 33.21 -17.19
CA PHE A 850 48.09 32.75 -17.68
C PHE A 850 46.93 33.50 -17.00
N SER A 851 47.21 34.55 -16.23
CA SER A 851 46.25 35.33 -15.45
C SER A 851 45.87 36.70 -16.04
N GLU A 852 45.96 36.89 -17.37
CA GLU A 852 45.23 37.98 -18.04
C GLU A 852 44.88 37.68 -19.52
N SER A 853 43.65 37.23 -19.78
CA SER A 853 43.06 37.18 -21.15
C SER A 853 41.52 37.20 -21.17
N SER A 854 40.91 38.00 -20.31
CA SER A 854 39.48 38.34 -20.41
C SER A 854 39.31 39.54 -21.34
N SER A 855 39.25 39.29 -22.65
CA SER A 855 38.94 40.30 -23.69
C SER A 855 37.70 39.87 -24.46
N GLU A 856 36.65 40.70 -24.41
CA GLU A 856 35.34 40.37 -24.96
C GLU A 856 35.38 40.21 -26.49
N MET A 857 34.86 39.10 -27.01
CA MET A 857 34.50 38.96 -28.43
C MET A 857 32.99 38.86 -28.55
N THR A 858 32.33 39.99 -28.80
CA THR A 858 30.87 40.10 -28.90
C THR A 858 30.34 39.43 -30.18
N ILE A 859 30.09 38.12 -30.15
CA ILE A 859 29.41 37.42 -31.24
C ILE A 859 27.90 37.63 -31.10
N ASN A 860 27.37 38.58 -31.86
CA ASN A 860 25.97 38.97 -31.82
C ASN A 860 25.07 37.98 -32.60
N PHE A 861 24.63 36.91 -31.93
CA PHE A 861 23.56 36.05 -32.43
C PHE A 861 22.21 36.76 -32.27
N PRO A 862 21.33 36.76 -33.29
CA PRO A 862 19.98 37.29 -33.13
C PRO A 862 19.20 36.42 -32.12
N ALA A 863 18.74 37.05 -31.05
CA ALA A 863 18.03 36.35 -29.98
C ALA A 863 16.64 35.89 -30.43
N GLU A 864 16.53 34.62 -30.82
CA GLU A 864 15.25 33.91 -30.73
C GLU A 864 14.82 33.88 -29.26
N ALA A 865 13.56 34.20 -28.99
CA ALA A 865 13.11 34.49 -27.64
C ALA A 865 13.07 33.22 -26.77
N ALA A 866 14.15 32.99 -26.01
CA ALA A 866 14.22 31.94 -25.01
C ALA A 866 13.05 32.09 -24.03
N THR A 867 12.06 31.21 -24.15
CA THR A 867 11.01 31.09 -23.15
C THR A 867 11.66 30.68 -21.84
N ALA A 868 11.36 31.42 -20.76
CA ALA A 868 11.89 31.10 -19.45
C ALA A 868 11.56 29.63 -19.11
N PRO A 869 12.52 28.86 -18.53
CA PRO A 869 12.29 27.46 -18.23
C PRO A 869 11.04 27.36 -17.35
N GLN A 870 10.02 26.64 -17.83
CA GLN A 870 8.79 26.50 -17.06
C GLN A 870 9.12 25.83 -15.74
N GLN A 871 8.87 26.55 -14.65
CA GLN A 871 9.01 26.04 -13.30
C GLN A 871 8.16 24.78 -13.20
N ILE A 872 8.78 23.64 -12.86
CA ILE A 872 8.08 22.34 -12.80
C ILE A 872 7.04 22.44 -11.67
N GLN A 873 5.78 22.68 -12.04
CA GLN A 873 4.67 22.69 -11.11
C GLN A 873 4.32 21.24 -10.77
N GLN A 874 4.20 20.96 -9.47
CA GLN A 874 3.63 19.69 -9.02
C GLN A 874 2.20 19.57 -9.55
N ALA A 875 1.80 18.36 -9.97
CA ALA A 875 0.43 18.12 -10.36
C ALA A 875 -0.47 18.24 -9.13
N THR A 876 -1.45 19.15 -9.18
CA THR A 876 -2.39 19.41 -8.09
C THR A 876 -3.72 18.69 -8.27
N ASN A 877 -3.91 18.01 -9.41
CA ASN A 877 -5.09 17.23 -9.74
C ASN A 877 -4.74 16.18 -10.82
N PHE A 878 -5.67 15.30 -11.16
CA PHE A 878 -5.54 14.36 -12.28
C PHE A 878 -6.86 14.21 -13.04
N VAL A 879 -6.76 13.88 -14.32
CA VAL A 879 -7.89 13.53 -15.19
C VAL A 879 -7.74 12.09 -15.67
N VAL A 880 -8.86 11.39 -15.78
CA VAL A 880 -8.90 10.04 -16.37
C VAL A 880 -9.41 10.17 -17.80
N GLY A 881 -8.55 9.86 -18.78
CA GLY A 881 -8.89 9.86 -20.20
C GLY A 881 -8.92 8.43 -20.77
N GLU A 882 -9.26 8.31 -22.05
CA GLU A 882 -9.36 7.02 -22.78
C GLU A 882 -8.05 6.20 -22.83
N LYS A 883 -6.94 6.73 -22.32
CA LYS A 883 -5.61 6.10 -22.30
C LYS A 883 -4.99 5.97 -20.90
N GLY A 884 -5.76 6.26 -19.85
CA GLY A 884 -5.31 6.18 -18.46
C GLY A 884 -5.37 7.51 -17.70
N ILE A 885 -4.51 7.64 -16.69
CA ILE A 885 -4.49 8.80 -15.78
C ILE A 885 -3.45 9.83 -16.27
N GLU A 886 -3.92 11.05 -16.54
CA GLU A 886 -3.07 12.20 -16.86
C GLU A 886 -2.99 13.15 -15.64
N LEU A 887 -1.76 13.41 -15.18
CA LEU A 887 -1.48 14.32 -14.07
C LEU A 887 -1.48 15.78 -14.56
N VAL A 888 -2.21 16.68 -13.88
CA VAL A 888 -2.38 18.08 -14.31
C VAL A 888 -2.12 19.09 -13.19
N ALA A 889 -1.42 20.18 -13.53
CA ALA A 889 -1.19 21.32 -12.65
C ALA A 889 -2.30 22.37 -12.83
N SER A 890 -3.03 22.68 -11.76
CA SER A 890 -4.11 23.69 -11.79
C SER A 890 -3.52 25.09 -11.65
N ARG A 891 -3.44 25.83 -12.77
CA ARG A 891 -2.86 27.18 -12.80
C ARG A 891 -3.75 28.18 -12.06
N THR A 892 -3.36 28.57 -10.84
CA THR A 892 -3.96 29.69 -10.11
C THR A 892 -3.79 30.99 -10.89
N VAL A 893 -4.91 31.65 -11.19
CA VAL A 893 -4.95 32.98 -11.82
C VAL A 893 -5.14 34.02 -10.73
N GLU A 894 -4.05 34.64 -10.28
CA GLU A 894 -4.13 35.82 -9.42
C GLU A 894 -4.67 37.02 -10.20
N HIS A 895 -5.87 37.47 -9.86
CA HIS A 895 -6.44 38.72 -10.36
C HIS A 895 -5.77 39.92 -9.68
N HIS A 896 -4.64 40.37 -10.23
CA HIS A 896 -4.01 41.64 -9.84
C HIS A 896 -4.80 42.83 -10.41
N GLU A 897 -5.70 43.41 -9.62
CA GLU A 897 -6.36 44.69 -9.95
C GLU A 897 -5.41 45.89 -9.75
N THR A 898 -4.70 46.29 -10.80
CA THR A 898 -3.93 47.54 -10.82
C THR A 898 -4.85 48.75 -11.00
N ILE A 899 -5.32 49.31 -9.89
CA ILE A 899 -6.06 50.59 -9.87
C ILE A 899 -5.12 51.74 -10.25
N ALA A 900 -5.13 52.12 -11.53
CA ALA A 900 -4.36 53.25 -12.05
C ALA A 900 -5.08 54.59 -11.78
N SER A 901 -4.56 55.38 -10.84
CA SER A 901 -5.12 56.68 -10.48
C SER A 901 -4.77 57.80 -11.47
N ASN A 902 -5.74 58.71 -11.69
CA ASN A 902 -5.59 60.07 -12.23
C ASN A 902 -5.36 60.22 -13.75
N CYS A 903 -6.40 60.69 -14.46
CA CYS A 903 -6.22 61.82 -15.40
C CYS A 903 -7.56 62.58 -15.66
N ARG A 904 -7.71 63.74 -15.01
CA ARG A 904 -8.74 64.79 -15.19
C ARG A 904 -10.22 64.37 -15.15
#